data_AF-A0A651HSZ5-F1
#
_entry.id   AF-A0A651HSZ5-F1
#
_cell.length_a   1.000
_cell.length_b   1.000
_cell.length_c   1.000
_cell.angle_alpha   90.00
_cell.angle_beta   90.00
_cell.angle_gamma   90.00
#
_symmetry.space_group_name_H-M   'P 1'
#
loop_
_entity.id
_entity.type
_entity.pdbx_description
1 polymer ?
#
loop_
_entity_poly.entity_id
_entity_poly.type
_entity_poly.pdbx_seq_one_letter_code
_entity_poly.pdbx_strand_id
1 'polypeptide(L)'
;MAGPMAEGSSRFASIWTNPMRVPTIPKAGANFPASAKIFCPARWCFSIWICSVCRICRMVEARAPSAMSMSPFRSGSVGAFDAIFSSPRGPSFFRARSPSSRNPTMDLISSPGSWKTRRLTEVICRSSLVGKAILMAPTVPPRTMRMPWMLTNMVMLPPRITAASTITHPRTTPRMDALSMRAKVRWKEPLPVGESPLLRQESHLFSFFGLSHPVLEWSGRDGAGRRSSGPGPWLRAALLLLALLLLPTGIVAQAGPMAGLDHYVETAMADWEIPGLALAVVHGDSILHARGYGVTFLGGNEEVDEHTLFAIASTTKAMTSATLALLVDEGRLAWDDPVQLHLPAFQVEDAYVSRELTIRDLLTHRAGTARLDNLWIASPFDRAELLSRLRYLPLAGGFRAGYDYNNHLYIVAGEVVTAVVGQAWDDVLARRIFEPLGMERSTSRAREVELRGNTAHSHTRIEGEVHVIPRRDYDIIGGAGAVWSSAWEMAQWARLHLNEGEVDGVRVLSADRIRELHAPVTVIPGDSVMARLHPTNHFQAYALGWRLMDLHGQRVVHHSGSINYTRTQLTLVPDDGIAVVAMANLSNSNLQLALTHWILDALQGREPQDWSALYLELDARSQEASARSRVARDEARLRDVAPSLPAEAYVGLYRDDLFGDIRIDAGDAPDTPLTLHYSAEYEADLHPWHGDTFRVVWRRPGAGETFLTFRIDLRGRVVLADLDGFAAFVRQP
;
A
#
# COMPACT_ATOMS: atom_id res chain seq x y z
N MET A 1 -35.70 17.47 78.48
CA MET A 1 -37.04 17.31 77.88
C MET A 1 -36.81 16.55 76.59
N ALA A 2 -36.86 15.22 76.62
CA ALA A 2 -38.07 14.38 76.50
C ALA A 2 -38.26 13.91 75.04
N GLY A 3 -37.96 12.62 74.78
CA GLY A 3 -38.26 11.90 73.53
C GLY A 3 -39.67 11.27 73.59
N PRO A 4 -39.93 10.03 73.10
CA PRO A 4 -38.95 8.97 72.79
C PRO A 4 -39.21 8.05 71.55
N MET A 5 -38.19 7.24 71.23
CA MET A 5 -38.11 5.80 70.90
C MET A 5 -39.29 4.95 70.36
N ALA A 6 -38.95 4.05 69.41
CA ALA A 6 -39.01 2.57 69.50
C ALA A 6 -38.06 2.00 68.40
N GLU A 7 -37.04 1.17 68.64
CA GLU A 7 -37.00 -0.26 69.04
C GLU A 7 -37.58 -1.25 67.98
N GLY A 8 -36.89 -2.33 67.58
CA GLY A 8 -35.54 -2.81 67.99
C GLY A 8 -35.07 -4.12 67.30
N SER A 9 -33.97 -4.70 67.80
CA SER A 9 -33.38 -6.06 67.56
C SER A 9 -33.17 -6.55 66.10
N SER A 10 -32.00 -6.95 65.57
CA SER A 10 -30.71 -7.51 66.04
C SER A 10 -30.58 -9.05 66.13
N ARG A 11 -29.64 -9.59 65.33
CA ARG A 11 -28.68 -10.73 65.57
C ARG A 11 -28.80 -12.01 64.70
N PHE A 12 -27.66 -12.35 64.04
CA PHE A 12 -26.90 -13.63 64.01
C PHE A 12 -27.64 -15.00 63.87
N ALA A 13 -27.14 -16.06 63.21
CA ALA A 13 -25.83 -16.37 62.58
C ALA A 13 -25.95 -17.46 61.47
N SER A 14 -24.79 -17.86 60.92
CA SER A 14 -24.55 -18.89 59.90
C SER A 14 -24.50 -20.36 60.41
N ILE A 15 -24.67 -21.35 59.50
CA ILE A 15 -23.75 -22.50 59.23
C ILE A 15 -24.42 -23.68 58.43
N TRP A 16 -23.74 -24.11 57.35
CA TRP A 16 -23.68 -25.40 56.61
C TRP A 16 -24.65 -26.60 56.87
N THR A 17 -25.18 -27.24 55.78
CA THR A 17 -24.79 -28.60 55.26
C THR A 17 -25.69 -29.10 54.06
N ASN A 18 -25.30 -30.22 53.42
CA ASN A 18 -25.71 -30.82 52.10
C ASN A 18 -26.66 -32.06 52.30
N PRO A 19 -27.05 -32.95 51.33
CA PRO A 19 -27.37 -32.93 49.87
C PRO A 19 -28.70 -33.70 49.46
N MET A 20 -28.90 -33.98 48.14
CA MET A 20 -29.84 -34.95 47.48
C MET A 20 -31.33 -34.53 47.29
N ARG A 21 -32.14 -35.01 46.30
CA ARG A 21 -32.09 -36.18 45.38
C ARG A 21 -32.90 -36.00 44.06
N VAL A 22 -32.81 -36.98 43.13
CA VAL A 22 -33.42 -37.05 41.78
C VAL A 22 -34.75 -37.85 41.74
N PRO A 23 -35.68 -37.62 40.76
CA PRO A 23 -36.69 -38.61 40.35
C PRO A 23 -36.57 -39.10 38.88
N THR A 24 -37.19 -40.25 38.58
CA THR A 24 -36.92 -41.12 37.41
C THR A 24 -38.05 -41.26 36.36
N ILE A 25 -37.70 -41.90 35.23
CA ILE A 25 -38.46 -42.21 34.00
C ILE A 25 -39.56 -43.29 34.19
N PRO A 26 -40.61 -43.34 33.31
CA PRO A 26 -41.22 -44.61 32.88
C PRO A 26 -41.20 -44.84 31.34
N LYS A 27 -41.33 -46.12 30.92
CA LYS A 27 -41.11 -46.67 29.55
C LYS A 27 -42.40 -47.13 28.83
N ALA A 28 -42.22 -47.47 27.54
CA ALA A 28 -43.03 -48.35 26.66
C ALA A 28 -44.10 -47.65 25.78
N GLY A 29 -44.40 -48.12 24.56
CA GLY A 29 -43.95 -49.33 23.84
C GLY A 29 -43.99 -49.20 22.30
N ALA A 30 -43.68 -50.27 21.57
CA ALA A 30 -43.45 -50.26 20.12
C ALA A 30 -44.66 -50.70 19.27
N ASN A 31 -44.69 -50.30 17.99
CA ASN A 31 -45.28 -51.07 16.87
C ASN A 31 -44.85 -50.50 15.50
N PHE A 32 -44.60 -51.41 14.54
CA PHE A 32 -44.39 -51.23 13.08
C PHE A 32 -45.51 -52.06 12.38
N PRO A 33 -45.92 -51.85 11.09
CA PRO A 33 -45.02 -51.96 9.92
C PRO A 33 -45.42 -51.22 8.60
N ALA A 34 -44.56 -51.39 7.57
CA ALA A 34 -44.80 -51.28 6.11
C ALA A 34 -45.18 -49.89 5.53
N SER A 35 -44.68 -49.48 4.35
CA SER A 35 -44.33 -50.24 3.14
C SER A 35 -43.04 -49.79 2.43
N ALA A 36 -42.46 -50.68 1.61
CA ALA A 36 -41.25 -50.44 0.79
C ALA A 36 -41.60 -50.11 -0.68
N LYS A 37 -40.77 -49.37 -1.43
CA LYS A 37 -39.73 -49.85 -2.40
C LYS A 37 -39.29 -48.60 -3.24
N ILE A 38 -38.06 -48.38 -3.76
CA ILE A 38 -37.27 -49.20 -4.71
C ILE A 38 -35.81 -48.67 -4.84
N PHE A 39 -34.85 -49.59 -5.01
CA PHE A 39 -33.49 -49.56 -5.61
C PHE A 39 -32.37 -48.52 -5.28
N CYS A 40 -31.21 -49.10 -4.90
CA CYS A 40 -29.83 -48.61 -5.10
C CYS A 40 -28.89 -49.83 -5.25
N PRO A 41 -27.95 -49.84 -6.21
CA PRO A 41 -26.53 -50.23 -5.97
C PRO A 41 -25.54 -49.37 -6.83
N ALA A 42 -24.20 -49.38 -6.73
CA ALA A 42 -23.15 -50.25 -6.14
C ALA A 42 -21.96 -49.33 -5.65
N ARG A 43 -21.11 -49.61 -4.63
CA ARG A 43 -20.20 -50.73 -4.28
C ARG A 43 -18.91 -50.85 -5.14
N TRP A 44 -17.68 -51.09 -4.64
CA TRP A 44 -17.08 -51.11 -3.26
C TRP A 44 -15.53 -51.33 -3.26
N CYS A 45 -14.86 -51.00 -2.12
CA CYS A 45 -13.70 -51.66 -1.46
C CYS A 45 -12.21 -51.66 -1.96
N PHE A 46 -11.34 -51.08 -1.10
CA PHE A 46 -10.15 -51.65 -0.40
C PHE A 46 -9.07 -52.50 -1.10
N SER A 47 -7.78 -52.20 -0.81
CA SER A 47 -6.81 -53.13 -0.17
C SER A 47 -5.46 -52.46 0.25
N ILE A 48 -4.74 -53.10 1.18
CA ILE A 48 -3.39 -52.74 1.69
C ILE A 48 -2.45 -53.92 1.40
N TRP A 49 -1.23 -53.72 0.84
CA TRP A 49 -0.01 -54.45 1.26
C TRP A 49 1.33 -53.96 0.66
N ILE A 50 2.42 -54.60 1.11
CA ILE A 50 3.84 -54.23 1.03
C ILE A 50 4.64 -55.09 0.01
N CYS A 51 5.71 -54.51 -0.56
CA CYS A 51 6.86 -55.11 -1.30
C CYS A 51 6.62 -56.13 -2.44
N SER A 52 7.19 -55.86 -3.63
CA SER A 52 8.42 -56.56 -4.14
C SER A 52 8.84 -56.24 -5.59
N VAL A 53 10.14 -55.89 -5.76
CA VAL A 53 11.11 -56.48 -6.73
C VAL A 53 10.96 -56.32 -8.28
N CYS A 54 11.87 -55.49 -8.83
CA CYS A 54 12.68 -55.63 -10.08
C CYS A 54 12.16 -55.42 -11.53
N ARG A 55 13.07 -54.76 -12.30
CA ARG A 55 13.23 -54.62 -13.78
C ARG A 55 12.14 -53.77 -14.45
N ILE A 56 12.49 -52.74 -15.24
CA ILE A 56 13.33 -52.77 -16.47
C ILE A 56 14.47 -51.71 -16.45
N CYS A 57 15.50 -51.91 -17.29
CA CYS A 57 16.70 -51.05 -17.41
C CYS A 57 16.90 -50.48 -18.84
N ARG A 58 17.92 -49.60 -18.97
CA ARG A 58 18.52 -48.96 -20.18
C ARG A 58 17.81 -47.67 -20.61
N MET A 59 18.47 -46.56 -20.97
CA MET A 59 19.91 -46.20 -21.16
C MET A 59 20.23 -44.96 -20.29
N VAL A 60 21.46 -44.56 -19.92
CA VAL A 60 22.66 -44.24 -20.73
C VAL A 60 23.95 -44.53 -19.92
N GLU A 61 25.06 -44.75 -20.60
CA GLU A 61 26.34 -45.21 -20.03
C GLU A 61 27.16 -44.10 -19.35
N ALA A 62 27.97 -44.52 -18.36
CA ALA A 62 29.05 -43.72 -17.77
C ALA A 62 30.42 -44.18 -18.27
N ARG A 63 31.41 -43.27 -18.36
CA ARG A 63 32.84 -43.64 -18.38
C ARG A 63 33.73 -42.64 -17.65
N ALA A 64 34.43 -43.18 -16.66
CA ALA A 64 35.74 -42.79 -16.13
C ALA A 64 36.44 -44.12 -15.74
N PRO A 65 37.68 -44.19 -15.21
CA PRO A 65 38.77 -43.20 -15.17
C PRO A 65 40.12 -43.79 -15.71
N SER A 66 41.24 -43.08 -15.54
CA SER A 66 42.58 -43.69 -15.45
C SER A 66 43.53 -42.83 -14.58
N ALA A 67 44.49 -43.48 -13.92
CA ALA A 67 45.27 -42.93 -12.79
C ALA A 67 46.78 -42.77 -13.09
N MET A 68 47.51 -42.27 -12.05
CA MET A 68 48.97 -42.24 -11.82
C MET A 68 49.80 -41.07 -12.44
N SER A 69 50.87 -40.55 -11.80
CA SER A 69 51.29 -40.59 -10.36
C SER A 69 52.45 -39.62 -10.01
N MET A 70 52.79 -39.55 -8.71
CA MET A 70 54.11 -39.23 -8.11
C MET A 70 54.78 -37.82 -8.20
N SER A 71 54.49 -37.01 -7.17
CA SER A 71 55.50 -36.57 -6.15
C SER A 71 56.60 -35.52 -6.53
N PRO A 72 57.47 -35.02 -5.61
CA PRO A 72 57.47 -33.59 -5.25
C PRO A 72 58.86 -32.88 -5.31
N PHE A 73 58.93 -31.58 -4.94
CA PHE A 73 60.05 -30.81 -4.30
C PHE A 73 59.69 -29.29 -4.39
N ARG A 74 59.67 -28.46 -3.34
CA ARG A 74 60.70 -27.86 -2.43
C ARG A 74 61.01 -26.38 -2.73
N SER A 75 60.73 -25.54 -1.72
CA SER A 75 61.53 -24.41 -1.17
C SER A 75 61.93 -23.17 -1.99
N GLY A 76 61.60 -22.01 -1.41
CA GLY A 76 62.37 -20.74 -1.45
C GLY A 76 61.97 -19.73 -2.54
N SER A 77 62.24 -18.43 -2.40
CA SER A 77 62.60 -17.60 -1.22
C SER A 77 62.76 -16.13 -1.65
N VAL A 78 62.29 -15.18 -0.83
CA VAL A 78 62.78 -13.78 -0.70
C VAL A 78 62.85 -12.89 -1.95
N GLY A 79 62.23 -11.71 -1.87
CA GLY A 79 62.43 -10.61 -2.84
C GLY A 79 61.74 -9.32 -2.40
N ALA A 80 62.40 -8.54 -1.54
CA ALA A 80 61.96 -7.19 -1.19
C ALA A 80 62.64 -6.16 -2.12
N PHE A 81 62.01 -5.01 -2.33
CA PHE A 81 62.69 -3.80 -2.79
C PHE A 81 62.09 -2.55 -2.14
N ASP A 82 62.99 -1.72 -1.64
CA ASP A 82 62.83 -0.35 -1.11
C ASP A 82 62.32 0.65 -2.18
N ALA A 83 61.94 1.91 -1.94
CA ALA A 83 61.50 2.73 -0.79
C ALA A 83 60.85 4.02 -1.40
N ILE A 84 60.31 5.00 -0.68
CA ILE A 84 61.03 6.23 -0.23
C ILE A 84 60.00 7.18 0.46
N PHE A 85 60.45 7.82 1.55
CA PHE A 85 60.12 9.14 2.13
C PHE A 85 59.15 10.09 1.36
N SER A 86 58.39 11.03 1.96
CA SER A 86 58.36 11.61 3.33
C SER A 86 57.21 12.63 3.48
N SER A 87 56.70 12.86 4.70
CA SER A 87 56.14 14.18 5.10
C SER A 87 57.29 15.09 5.61
N PRO A 88 57.17 16.44 5.75
CA PRO A 88 56.35 17.02 6.83
C PRO A 88 55.87 18.51 6.69
N ARG A 89 55.20 18.99 7.75
CA ARG A 89 55.03 20.40 8.25
C ARG A 89 53.82 21.24 7.79
N GLY A 90 53.07 21.75 8.79
CA GLY A 90 52.28 22.99 8.71
C GLY A 90 53.08 24.21 9.25
N PRO A 91 52.45 25.38 9.50
CA PRO A 91 52.33 25.82 10.92
C PRO A 91 51.12 26.73 11.32
N SER A 92 50.55 26.41 12.50
CA SER A 92 50.01 27.25 13.63
C SER A 92 49.66 28.75 13.55
N PHE A 93 48.53 29.15 14.18
CA PHE A 93 48.33 30.02 15.40
C PHE A 93 46.85 30.52 15.46
N PHE A 94 46.10 30.58 16.59
CA PHE A 94 46.31 31.40 17.81
C PHE A 94 45.65 30.83 19.11
N ARG A 95 46.06 31.37 20.27
CA ARG A 95 45.59 31.16 21.69
C ARG A 95 44.44 32.13 22.08
N ALA A 96 43.75 32.13 23.23
CA ALA A 96 43.55 31.31 24.46
C ALA A 96 42.31 31.91 25.23
N ARG A 97 41.66 31.28 26.23
CA ARG A 97 42.00 31.27 27.68
C ARG A 97 40.95 30.49 28.51
N SER A 98 41.37 29.94 29.65
CA SER A 98 40.55 29.74 30.87
C SER A 98 41.13 30.58 32.03
N PRO A 99 40.51 30.64 33.24
CA PRO A 99 41.03 29.77 34.32
C PRO A 99 40.08 29.41 35.51
N SER A 100 40.31 28.23 36.12
CA SER A 100 40.15 27.91 37.57
C SER A 100 38.73 27.95 38.20
N SER A 101 38.34 27.21 39.25
CA SER A 101 38.96 26.20 40.15
C SER A 101 37.83 25.27 40.70
N ARG A 102 37.97 24.27 41.60
CA ARG A 102 39.05 23.75 42.50
C ARG A 102 38.72 22.28 42.89
N ASN A 103 39.62 21.60 43.59
CA ASN A 103 39.39 20.32 44.32
C ASN A 103 39.81 20.50 45.81
N PRO A 104 39.41 19.61 46.75
CA PRO A 104 40.29 18.51 47.25
C PRO A 104 39.54 17.13 47.39
N THR A 105 40.08 15.98 46.96
CA THR A 105 40.99 15.00 47.67
C THR A 105 40.43 14.49 49.02
N MET A 106 40.39 13.20 49.41
CA MET A 106 41.32 12.04 49.28
C MET A 106 40.54 10.69 49.47
N ASP A 107 41.00 9.43 49.27
CA ASP A 107 42.14 8.80 48.53
C ASP A 107 41.96 7.25 48.36
N LEU A 108 42.75 6.67 47.44
CA LEU A 108 43.41 5.32 47.39
C LEU A 108 42.80 4.02 48.00
N ILE A 109 42.82 2.92 47.21
CA ILE A 109 43.81 1.79 47.33
C ILE A 109 43.71 0.73 46.19
N SER A 110 44.87 0.41 45.60
CA SER A 110 45.34 -0.73 44.75
C SER A 110 44.42 -1.71 43.96
N SER A 111 44.54 -1.64 42.62
CA SER A 111 45.18 -2.61 41.68
C SER A 111 44.81 -4.12 41.57
N PRO A 112 45.07 -4.77 40.39
CA PRO A 112 44.23 -5.86 39.88
C PRO A 112 44.92 -7.24 39.67
N GLY A 113 44.12 -8.25 39.28
CA GLY A 113 44.58 -9.58 38.85
C GLY A 113 43.84 -10.11 37.62
N SER A 114 44.54 -10.84 36.75
CA SER A 114 44.10 -11.26 35.41
C SER A 114 44.05 -12.81 35.23
N TRP A 115 43.89 -13.28 33.99
CA TRP A 115 44.23 -14.62 33.43
C TRP A 115 43.11 -15.61 33.04
N LYS A 116 42.93 -15.70 31.70
CA LYS A 116 42.85 -16.91 30.83
C LYS A 116 41.80 -18.03 31.04
N THR A 117 40.93 -18.12 30.02
CA THR A 117 40.64 -19.29 29.17
C THR A 117 40.93 -20.72 29.66
N ARG A 118 39.90 -21.59 29.57
CA ARG A 118 40.03 -22.97 29.06
C ARG A 118 38.73 -23.44 28.38
N ARG A 119 38.88 -24.09 27.21
CA ARG A 119 37.83 -24.94 26.61
C ARG A 119 37.83 -26.31 27.31
N LEU A 120 36.68 -26.98 27.32
CA LEU A 120 36.63 -28.43 27.17
C LEU A 120 35.29 -28.85 26.56
N THR A 121 35.38 -29.63 25.49
CA THR A 121 34.27 -30.27 24.79
C THR A 121 34.19 -31.71 25.27
N GLU A 122 33.02 -32.26 25.56
CA GLU A 122 32.69 -33.62 25.13
C GLU A 122 31.19 -33.98 25.23
N VAL A 123 30.82 -35.00 24.45
CA VAL A 123 29.45 -35.44 24.16
C VAL A 123 29.25 -36.84 24.73
N ILE A 124 28.16 -37.08 25.46
CA ILE A 124 27.58 -38.43 25.60
C ILE A 124 26.05 -38.35 25.49
N CYS A 125 25.50 -38.99 24.47
CA CYS A 125 24.09 -39.38 24.44
C CYS A 125 23.87 -40.63 25.30
N ARG A 126 22.79 -40.67 26.10
CA ARG A 126 22.01 -41.90 26.29
C ARG A 126 20.56 -41.59 26.67
N SER A 127 19.67 -42.42 26.13
CA SER A 127 18.23 -42.27 26.16
C SER A 127 17.59 -43.17 27.21
N SER A 128 16.47 -42.71 27.79
CA SER A 128 15.46 -43.60 28.38
C SER A 128 14.10 -42.88 28.47
N LEU A 129 13.12 -43.35 27.69
CA LEU A 129 11.72 -42.99 27.84
C LEU A 129 11.15 -43.61 29.13
N VAL A 130 10.45 -42.81 29.93
CA VAL A 130 9.27 -43.27 30.70
C VAL A 130 8.23 -42.16 30.61
N GLY A 131 7.08 -42.45 30.00
CA GLY A 131 6.01 -41.47 29.83
C GLY A 131 5.08 -41.39 31.04
N LYS A 132 4.50 -40.20 31.25
CA LYS A 132 3.20 -40.04 31.91
C LYS A 132 2.41 -38.98 31.15
N ALA A 133 1.35 -39.41 30.47
CA ALA A 133 0.39 -38.49 29.87
C ALA A 133 -0.49 -37.89 30.98
N ILE A 134 -0.63 -36.57 30.98
CA ILE A 134 -1.68 -35.86 31.72
C ILE A 134 -2.37 -34.97 30.68
N LEU A 135 -3.65 -35.23 30.44
CA LEU A 135 -4.48 -34.31 29.66
C LEU A 135 -4.68 -33.03 30.46
N MET A 136 -4.37 -31.89 29.87
CA MET A 136 -4.96 -30.61 30.25
C MET A 136 -5.52 -29.95 28.98
N ALA A 137 -6.85 -29.81 28.94
CA ALA A 137 -7.52 -29.06 27.91
C ALA A 137 -7.40 -27.55 28.21
N PRO A 138 -7.13 -26.69 27.20
CA PRO A 138 -7.08 -25.25 27.41
C PRO A 138 -8.49 -24.68 27.63
N THR A 139 -8.72 -24.09 28.79
CA THR A 139 -9.95 -23.38 29.13
C THR A 139 -10.02 -22.03 28.40
N VAL A 140 -10.97 -21.90 27.48
CA VAL A 140 -11.30 -20.62 26.81
C VAL A 140 -12.18 -19.77 27.73
N PRO A 141 -11.87 -18.47 27.96
CA PRO A 141 -12.74 -17.59 28.73
C PRO A 141 -13.99 -17.17 27.92
N PRO A 142 -15.19 -17.11 28.52
CA PRO A 142 -16.42 -16.81 27.80
C PRO A 142 -16.54 -15.32 27.46
N ARG A 143 -16.57 -14.98 26.17
CA ARG A 143 -17.00 -13.64 25.71
C ARG A 143 -18.52 -13.50 25.88
N THR A 144 -18.95 -12.66 26.81
CA THR A 144 -20.37 -12.26 26.96
C THR A 144 -20.77 -11.26 25.87
N MET A 145 -21.41 -11.73 24.81
CA MET A 145 -22.02 -10.87 23.79
C MET A 145 -23.55 -10.87 23.99
N ARG A 146 -24.12 -9.73 24.39
CA ARG A 146 -25.58 -9.55 24.51
C ARG A 146 -26.17 -9.11 23.16
N MET A 147 -26.99 -9.95 22.54
CA MET A 147 -27.93 -9.55 21.49
C MET A 147 -29.29 -9.18 22.09
N PRO A 148 -29.95 -8.11 21.63
CA PRO A 148 -31.39 -7.93 21.78
C PRO A 148 -32.15 -8.48 20.55
N TRP A 149 -32.87 -9.57 20.80
CA TRP A 149 -34.13 -10.01 20.18
C TRP A 149 -34.72 -9.15 19.03
N MET A 150 -34.88 -9.77 17.86
CA MET A 150 -35.93 -9.41 16.89
C MET A 150 -37.04 -10.47 16.93
N LEU A 151 -38.30 -10.04 16.89
CA LEU A 151 -39.45 -10.90 16.65
C LEU A 151 -40.33 -10.31 15.53
N THR A 152 -40.42 -11.09 14.45
CA THR A 152 -41.59 -11.26 13.57
C THR A 152 -42.19 -10.01 12.90
N ASN A 153 -42.05 -9.93 11.57
CA ASN A 153 -43.25 -10.05 10.74
C ASN A 153 -42.95 -10.74 9.40
N MET A 154 -43.96 -11.46 8.91
CA MET A 154 -43.89 -12.43 7.82
C MET A 154 -44.66 -11.88 6.61
N VAL A 155 -44.32 -12.26 5.36
CA VAL A 155 -45.24 -12.67 4.26
C VAL A 155 -44.57 -12.68 2.87
N MET A 156 -44.47 -13.89 2.31
CA MET A 156 -44.61 -14.37 0.92
C MET A 156 -43.85 -13.73 -0.29
N LEU A 157 -42.95 -14.56 -0.85
CA LEU A 157 -42.72 -14.82 -2.29
C LEU A 157 -43.95 -15.55 -2.92
N PRO A 158 -44.24 -15.52 -4.25
CA PRO A 158 -43.42 -16.18 -5.31
C PRO A 158 -43.60 -15.58 -6.75
N PRO A 159 -43.31 -16.27 -7.88
CA PRO A 159 -42.16 -17.11 -8.28
C PRO A 159 -41.46 -16.64 -9.60
N ARG A 160 -40.41 -17.37 -10.03
CA ARG A 160 -39.76 -17.25 -11.36
C ARG A 160 -40.63 -17.80 -12.50
N ILE A 161 -40.49 -17.24 -13.72
CA ILE A 161 -40.79 -17.92 -15.00
C ILE A 161 -39.65 -17.65 -16.00
N THR A 162 -39.28 -18.69 -16.75
CA THR A 162 -38.35 -18.68 -17.91
C THR A 162 -39.13 -18.76 -19.22
N ALA A 163 -38.77 -17.99 -20.26
CA ALA A 163 -38.70 -18.45 -21.67
C ALA A 163 -38.29 -17.34 -22.65
N ALA A 164 -37.68 -17.77 -23.76
CA ALA A 164 -37.09 -16.98 -24.83
C ALA A 164 -38.07 -16.36 -25.85
N SER A 165 -37.48 -15.65 -26.82
CA SER A 165 -37.86 -15.49 -28.24
C SER A 165 -38.55 -14.20 -28.74
N THR A 166 -37.72 -13.40 -29.44
CA THR A 166 -37.92 -12.92 -30.83
C THR A 166 -38.92 -11.77 -31.14
N ILE A 167 -38.33 -10.59 -31.41
CA ILE A 167 -38.67 -9.57 -32.44
C ILE A 167 -40.14 -9.16 -32.63
N THR A 168 -40.44 -7.88 -32.36
CA THR A 168 -41.07 -6.96 -33.34
C THR A 168 -41.02 -5.49 -32.88
N HIS A 169 -40.66 -4.57 -33.77
CA HIS A 169 -40.97 -3.14 -33.60
C HIS A 169 -42.43 -2.87 -33.98
N PRO A 170 -43.07 -1.86 -33.37
CA PRO A 170 -43.30 -0.64 -34.15
C PRO A 170 -43.08 0.68 -33.38
N ARG A 171 -43.03 1.77 -34.14
CA ARG A 171 -42.88 3.16 -33.68
C ARG A 171 -44.18 3.68 -33.05
N THR A 172 -44.08 4.46 -31.97
CA THR A 172 -44.88 5.69 -31.76
C THR A 172 -44.24 6.57 -30.68
N THR A 173 -44.06 7.86 -30.99
CA THR A 173 -43.85 8.91 -29.99
C THR A 173 -45.19 9.34 -29.37
N PRO A 174 -45.16 9.91 -28.16
CA PRO A 174 -45.51 11.34 -28.11
C PRO A 174 -44.65 12.18 -27.15
N ARG A 175 -44.74 13.51 -27.35
CA ARG A 175 -44.39 14.57 -26.37
C ARG A 175 -45.32 14.44 -25.12
N MET A 176 -45.13 15.13 -23.99
CA MET A 176 -44.47 16.41 -23.73
C MET A 176 -44.20 16.61 -22.22
N ASP A 177 -43.51 17.72 -21.90
CA ASP A 177 -43.51 18.51 -20.65
C ASP A 177 -42.24 18.50 -19.79
N ALA A 178 -41.42 19.52 -20.02
CA ALA A 178 -40.33 19.95 -19.14
C ALA A 178 -40.72 21.27 -18.46
N LEU A 179 -40.82 21.24 -17.13
CA LEU A 179 -41.08 22.43 -16.31
C LEU A 179 -39.78 23.23 -16.11
N SER A 180 -39.78 24.49 -16.52
CA SER A 180 -38.62 25.37 -16.41
C SER A 180 -38.53 26.07 -15.06
N MET A 181 -37.33 26.13 -14.48
CA MET A 181 -36.93 27.26 -13.63
C MET A 181 -35.73 27.98 -14.24
N ARG A 182 -35.83 29.32 -14.32
CA ARG A 182 -34.83 30.21 -14.92
C ARG A 182 -34.08 30.95 -13.82
N ALA A 183 -32.75 30.90 -13.83
CA ALA A 183 -31.90 31.93 -13.23
C ALA A 183 -31.36 32.84 -14.35
N LYS A 184 -31.40 34.17 -14.14
CA LYS A 184 -30.89 35.17 -15.09
C LYS A 184 -29.50 35.63 -14.65
N VAL A 185 -28.54 35.64 -15.57
CA VAL A 185 -27.33 36.46 -15.46
C VAL A 185 -27.25 37.36 -16.70
N ARG A 186 -26.96 38.64 -16.49
CA ARG A 186 -26.83 39.63 -17.58
C ARG A 186 -25.37 39.73 -18.02
N TRP A 187 -25.14 39.66 -19.32
CA TRP A 187 -23.90 40.12 -19.93
C TRP A 187 -23.91 41.66 -20.02
N LYS A 188 -22.73 42.27 -19.94
CA LYS A 188 -22.51 43.70 -20.14
C LYS A 188 -21.33 43.88 -21.10
N GLU A 189 -21.53 44.67 -22.14
CA GLU A 189 -20.57 44.89 -23.24
C GLU A 189 -19.41 45.84 -22.86
N PRO A 190 -18.31 45.85 -23.66
CA PRO A 190 -17.01 46.43 -23.29
C PRO A 190 -16.78 47.85 -23.85
N LEU A 191 -15.57 48.40 -23.64
CA LEU A 191 -14.80 49.41 -24.44
C LEU A 191 -13.65 49.98 -23.56
N PRO A 192 -12.56 50.60 -24.09
CA PRO A 192 -12.00 50.54 -25.45
C PRO A 192 -10.45 50.34 -25.52
N VAL A 193 -9.95 50.40 -26.76
CA VAL A 193 -8.60 50.20 -27.31
C VAL A 193 -7.60 51.35 -27.04
N GLY A 194 -6.30 51.02 -27.07
CA GLY A 194 -5.19 51.86 -27.58
C GLY A 194 -3.88 51.03 -27.57
N GLU A 195 -2.95 51.05 -28.51
CA GLU A 195 -2.76 51.65 -29.85
C GLU A 195 -1.54 50.90 -30.48
N SER A 196 -1.28 51.05 -31.78
CA SER A 196 -0.22 50.32 -32.55
C SER A 196 0.95 51.28 -32.91
N PRO A 197 1.93 51.01 -33.82
CA PRO A 197 2.26 49.83 -34.66
C PRO A 197 3.79 49.50 -34.74
N LEU A 198 4.23 48.63 -35.68
CA LEU A 198 5.30 48.91 -36.68
C LEU A 198 5.60 47.72 -37.64
N LEU A 199 5.77 48.06 -38.93
CA LEU A 199 6.51 47.39 -40.05
C LEU A 199 6.44 45.86 -40.26
N ARG A 200 5.94 45.29 -41.38
CA ARG A 200 6.29 45.39 -42.83
C ARG A 200 7.60 44.71 -43.29
N GLN A 201 7.37 43.74 -44.20
CA GLN A 201 8.02 43.53 -45.51
C GLN A 201 9.24 42.58 -45.71
N GLU A 202 8.97 41.62 -46.61
CA GLU A 202 9.81 41.01 -47.65
C GLU A 202 10.67 39.75 -47.41
N SER A 203 10.49 38.86 -48.39
CA SER A 203 11.20 37.64 -48.73
C SER A 203 12.61 37.86 -49.24
N HIS A 204 13.50 36.86 -49.13
CA HIS A 204 14.29 36.35 -50.26
C HIS A 204 15.08 35.05 -49.91
N LEU A 205 15.00 34.08 -50.84
CA LEU A 205 16.06 33.13 -51.28
C LEU A 205 16.90 32.34 -50.26
N PHE A 206 16.85 31.00 -50.36
CA PHE A 206 18.01 30.17 -50.77
C PHE A 206 17.57 28.77 -51.24
N SER A 207 18.29 28.19 -52.21
CA SER A 207 18.05 26.86 -52.80
C SER A 207 19.22 25.92 -52.50
N PHE A 208 19.00 24.59 -52.41
CA PHE A 208 19.56 23.57 -53.34
C PHE A 208 19.29 22.10 -52.92
N PHE A 209 19.44 21.19 -53.90
CA PHE A 209 19.26 19.72 -53.87
C PHE A 209 17.80 19.23 -53.63
N GLY A 210 17.14 18.47 -54.49
CA GLY A 210 17.47 17.99 -55.84
C GLY A 210 17.62 16.47 -55.92
N LEU A 211 16.68 15.80 -56.60
CA LEU A 211 16.91 14.58 -57.40
C LEU A 211 15.70 14.29 -58.30
N SER A 212 15.99 13.78 -59.49
CA SER A 212 15.13 13.71 -60.68
C SER A 212 14.41 12.38 -60.86
N HIS A 213 13.21 12.40 -61.46
CA HIS A 213 12.70 11.31 -62.30
C HIS A 213 12.06 11.87 -63.59
N PRO A 214 12.20 11.20 -64.75
CA PRO A 214 11.90 11.79 -66.06
C PRO A 214 10.43 11.69 -66.45
N VAL A 215 9.91 12.75 -67.08
CA VAL A 215 8.66 12.75 -67.83
C VAL A 215 8.96 12.41 -69.29
N LEU A 216 8.23 11.44 -69.85
CA LEU A 216 8.28 11.05 -71.26
C LEU A 216 6.97 11.47 -71.93
N GLU A 217 6.96 12.63 -72.59
CA GLU A 217 5.90 13.00 -73.52
C GLU A 217 6.01 12.16 -74.80
N TRP A 218 4.87 11.78 -75.38
CA TRP A 218 4.84 11.18 -76.71
C TRP A 218 3.88 11.94 -77.63
N SER A 219 4.43 12.48 -78.71
CA SER A 219 3.73 13.30 -79.70
C SER A 219 2.79 12.46 -80.57
N GLY A 220 1.55 12.92 -80.76
CA GLY A 220 0.62 12.30 -81.70
C GLY A 220 1.05 12.46 -83.17
N ARG A 221 0.74 11.44 -83.98
CA ARG A 221 0.73 11.51 -85.45
C ARG A 221 -0.45 10.73 -86.00
N ASP A 222 -1.19 11.34 -86.91
CA ASP A 222 -2.35 10.73 -87.54
C ASP A 222 -1.98 9.56 -88.46
N GLY A 223 -2.80 8.51 -88.41
CA GLY A 223 -2.65 7.31 -89.25
C GLY A 223 -4.00 6.65 -89.49
N ALA A 224 -4.34 6.41 -90.76
CA ALA A 224 -5.70 6.09 -91.17
C ALA A 224 -6.21 4.69 -90.76
N GLY A 225 -7.47 4.64 -90.33
CA GLY A 225 -8.43 3.64 -90.79
C GLY A 225 -8.18 2.16 -90.48
N ARG A 226 -8.41 1.74 -89.23
CA ARG A 226 -8.90 0.39 -88.91
C ARG A 226 -9.97 0.47 -87.82
N ARG A 227 -11.11 -0.20 -88.03
CA ARG A 227 -12.11 -0.42 -86.96
C ARG A 227 -11.50 -1.37 -85.93
N SER A 228 -11.00 -0.84 -84.82
CA SER A 228 -10.65 -1.65 -83.67
C SER A 228 -11.93 -2.24 -83.08
N SER A 229 -12.03 -3.56 -83.10
CA SER A 229 -12.97 -4.27 -82.23
C SER A 229 -12.68 -3.84 -80.79
N GLY A 230 -13.71 -3.38 -80.08
CA GLY A 230 -13.57 -3.09 -78.65
C GLY A 230 -13.04 -4.31 -77.90
N PRO A 231 -12.32 -4.12 -76.78
CA PRO A 231 -11.73 -5.23 -76.02
C PRO A 231 -12.80 -6.28 -75.75
N GLY A 232 -12.52 -7.52 -76.17
CA GLY A 232 -13.45 -8.64 -76.06
C GLY A 232 -13.88 -8.86 -74.60
N PRO A 233 -15.00 -9.58 -74.37
CA PRO A 233 -15.58 -9.76 -73.03
C PRO A 233 -14.55 -10.25 -72.00
N TRP A 234 -13.61 -11.09 -72.44
CA TRP A 234 -12.48 -11.59 -71.65
C TRP A 234 -11.51 -10.50 -71.15
N LEU A 235 -11.19 -9.48 -71.97
CA LEU A 235 -10.34 -8.36 -71.52
C LEU A 235 -11.08 -7.46 -70.53
N ARG A 236 -12.38 -7.24 -70.73
CA ARG A 236 -13.20 -6.48 -69.78
C ARG A 236 -13.34 -7.22 -68.45
N ALA A 237 -13.53 -8.54 -68.48
CA ALA A 237 -13.52 -9.39 -67.30
C ALA A 237 -12.16 -9.39 -66.60
N ALA A 238 -11.05 -9.48 -67.33
CA ALA A 238 -9.70 -9.42 -66.77
C ALA A 238 -9.39 -8.05 -66.13
N LEU A 239 -9.78 -6.94 -66.76
CA LEU A 239 -9.61 -5.60 -66.20
C LEU A 239 -10.53 -5.36 -64.98
N LEU A 240 -11.74 -5.93 -64.95
CA LEU A 240 -12.60 -5.91 -63.78
C LEU A 240 -12.04 -6.77 -62.63
N LEU A 241 -11.48 -7.95 -62.92
CA LEU A 241 -10.79 -8.79 -61.93
C LEU A 241 -9.53 -8.10 -61.38
N LEU A 242 -8.74 -7.46 -62.24
CA LEU A 242 -7.56 -6.70 -61.81
C LEU A 242 -7.97 -5.46 -61.00
N ALA A 243 -9.07 -4.79 -61.36
CA ALA A 243 -9.62 -3.70 -60.57
C ALA A 243 -10.23 -4.17 -59.23
N LEU A 244 -10.79 -5.39 -59.14
CA LEU A 244 -11.21 -5.99 -57.86
C LEU A 244 -10.01 -6.43 -56.99
N LEU A 245 -8.90 -6.86 -57.60
CA LEU A 245 -7.64 -7.18 -56.91
C LEU A 245 -6.85 -5.93 -56.50
N LEU A 246 -7.10 -4.80 -57.16
CA LEU A 246 -6.54 -3.47 -56.86
C LEU A 246 -7.53 -2.55 -56.13
N LEU A 247 -8.72 -3.05 -55.75
CA LEU A 247 -9.46 -2.41 -54.69
C LEU A 247 -8.52 -2.41 -53.48
N PRO A 248 -8.22 -1.25 -52.88
CA PRO A 248 -7.56 -1.27 -51.59
C PRO A 248 -8.52 -2.05 -50.69
N THR A 249 -8.11 -3.25 -50.27
CA THR A 249 -8.59 -3.79 -49.02
C THR A 249 -8.22 -2.72 -48.01
N GLY A 250 -9.22 -1.90 -47.66
CA GLY A 250 -9.12 -1.01 -46.53
C GLY A 250 -8.80 -1.92 -45.38
N ILE A 251 -7.51 -1.99 -45.04
CA ILE A 251 -7.08 -2.37 -43.71
C ILE A 251 -7.65 -1.26 -42.86
N VAL A 252 -8.92 -1.42 -42.48
CA VAL A 252 -9.49 -0.78 -41.33
C VAL A 252 -8.56 -1.25 -40.23
N ALA A 253 -7.59 -0.40 -39.90
CA ALA A 253 -6.62 -0.67 -38.86
C ALA A 253 -7.48 -0.94 -37.63
N GLN A 254 -7.59 -2.23 -37.29
CA GLN A 254 -8.51 -2.67 -36.27
C GLN A 254 -8.06 -1.94 -35.01
N ALA A 255 -8.93 -1.07 -34.50
CA ALA A 255 -8.55 -0.12 -33.48
C ALA A 255 -7.88 -0.90 -32.33
N GLY A 256 -6.68 -0.48 -31.93
CA GLY A 256 -5.86 -1.25 -30.99
C GLY A 256 -6.64 -1.56 -29.71
N PRO A 257 -6.26 -2.59 -28.94
CA PRO A 257 -7.05 -3.04 -27.78
C PRO A 257 -7.42 -1.90 -26.82
N MET A 258 -6.53 -0.91 -26.63
CA MET A 258 -6.75 0.27 -25.78
C MET A 258 -7.34 1.49 -26.52
N ALA A 259 -7.99 1.30 -27.66
CA ALA A 259 -8.60 2.41 -28.41
C ALA A 259 -9.70 3.09 -27.57
N GLY A 260 -9.61 4.41 -27.44
CA GLY A 260 -10.50 5.19 -26.57
C GLY A 260 -10.02 5.35 -25.12
N LEU A 261 -8.85 4.81 -24.74
CA LEU A 261 -8.27 4.96 -23.39
C LEU A 261 -8.24 6.42 -22.93
N ASP A 262 -7.72 7.35 -23.74
CA ASP A 262 -7.65 8.77 -23.40
C ASP A 262 -9.04 9.36 -23.06
N HIS A 263 -10.05 9.04 -23.88
CA HIS A 263 -11.41 9.51 -23.66
C HIS A 263 -12.01 8.91 -22.38
N TYR A 264 -11.73 7.64 -22.09
CA TYR A 264 -12.16 7.00 -20.84
C TYR A 264 -11.50 7.64 -19.62
N VAL A 265 -10.20 7.94 -19.69
CA VAL A 265 -9.45 8.65 -18.64
C VAL A 265 -10.04 10.05 -18.42
N GLU A 266 -10.24 10.83 -19.47
CA GLU A 266 -10.77 12.20 -19.39
C GLU A 266 -12.20 12.24 -18.81
N THR A 267 -13.09 11.35 -19.28
CA THR A 267 -14.46 11.23 -18.74
C THR A 267 -14.43 10.83 -17.27
N ALA A 268 -13.67 9.80 -16.91
CA ALA A 268 -13.60 9.35 -15.53
C ALA A 268 -12.92 10.39 -14.61
N MET A 269 -11.90 11.13 -15.08
CA MET A 269 -11.34 12.22 -14.28
C MET A 269 -12.38 13.31 -13.98
N ALA A 270 -13.27 13.61 -14.92
CA ALA A 270 -14.38 14.54 -14.70
C ALA A 270 -15.40 13.98 -13.68
N ASP A 271 -15.82 12.71 -13.81
CA ASP A 271 -16.77 12.08 -12.89
C ASP A 271 -16.25 11.98 -11.44
N TRP A 272 -14.94 11.77 -11.26
CA TRP A 272 -14.29 11.71 -9.95
C TRP A 272 -13.82 13.09 -9.44
N GLU A 273 -13.89 14.13 -10.28
CA GLU A 273 -13.36 15.49 -10.11
C GLU A 273 -11.86 15.52 -9.72
N ILE A 274 -11.05 14.68 -10.37
CA ILE A 274 -9.61 14.60 -10.13
C ILE A 274 -8.88 15.73 -10.87
N PRO A 275 -8.11 16.61 -10.18
CA PRO A 275 -7.41 17.71 -10.84
C PRO A 275 -6.32 17.24 -11.82
N GLY A 276 -5.55 16.21 -11.47
CA GLY A 276 -4.45 15.71 -12.30
C GLY A 276 -4.10 14.23 -12.09
N LEU A 277 -3.75 13.55 -13.18
CA LEU A 277 -3.48 12.12 -13.24
C LEU A 277 -2.33 11.83 -14.22
N ALA A 278 -1.46 10.88 -13.89
CA ALA A 278 -0.45 10.34 -14.80
C ALA A 278 -0.61 8.82 -14.92
N LEU A 279 -0.51 8.31 -16.15
CA LEU A 279 -0.77 6.91 -16.51
C LEU A 279 0.36 6.37 -17.39
N ALA A 280 0.85 5.17 -17.10
CA ALA A 280 1.70 4.42 -18.01
C ALA A 280 1.25 2.95 -18.11
N VAL A 281 1.41 2.37 -19.30
CA VAL A 281 1.09 0.98 -19.63
C VAL A 281 2.28 0.34 -20.34
N VAL A 282 2.71 -0.80 -19.84
CA VAL A 282 3.84 -1.58 -20.37
C VAL A 282 3.34 -2.95 -20.82
N HIS A 283 3.87 -3.45 -21.93
CA HIS A 283 3.62 -4.81 -22.43
C HIS A 283 4.94 -5.41 -22.95
N GLY A 284 5.47 -6.40 -22.22
CA GLY A 284 6.85 -6.87 -22.38
C GLY A 284 7.83 -5.74 -22.12
N ASP A 285 8.76 -5.53 -23.04
CA ASP A 285 9.72 -4.41 -22.98
C ASP A 285 9.15 -3.06 -23.43
N SER A 286 7.97 -3.02 -24.05
CA SER A 286 7.44 -1.82 -24.69
C SER A 286 6.53 -1.02 -23.77
N ILE A 287 6.81 0.28 -23.63
CA ILE A 287 5.87 1.25 -23.07
C ILE A 287 4.82 1.55 -24.15
N LEU A 288 3.61 1.02 -24.01
CA LEU A 288 2.51 1.22 -24.95
C LEU A 288 1.81 2.57 -24.78
N HIS A 289 1.86 3.12 -23.57
CA HIS A 289 1.25 4.40 -23.19
C HIS A 289 2.06 5.00 -22.05
N ALA A 290 2.31 6.31 -22.10
CA ALA A 290 2.81 7.11 -20.99
C ALA A 290 2.32 8.54 -21.22
N ARG A 291 1.47 9.05 -20.33
CA ARG A 291 0.82 10.36 -20.52
C ARG A 291 0.32 10.93 -19.19
N GLY A 292 0.37 12.27 -19.09
CA GLY A 292 -0.33 13.03 -18.06
C GLY A 292 -1.62 13.69 -18.56
N TYR A 293 -2.51 13.98 -17.61
CA TYR A 293 -3.85 14.54 -17.82
C TYR A 293 -4.17 15.53 -16.69
N GLY A 294 -4.86 16.62 -17.03
CA GLY A 294 -5.24 17.66 -16.05
C GLY A 294 -4.05 18.49 -15.58
N VAL A 295 -4.11 18.98 -14.34
CA VAL A 295 -3.18 19.98 -13.78
C VAL A 295 -2.47 19.52 -12.51
N THR A 296 -1.23 19.99 -12.30
CA THR A 296 -0.44 19.73 -11.09
C THR A 296 -1.07 20.38 -9.85
N PHE A 297 -1.74 21.53 -10.03
CA PHE A 297 -2.34 22.38 -9.02
C PHE A 297 -3.71 22.90 -9.50
N LEU A 298 -4.78 22.69 -8.72
CA LEU A 298 -6.13 23.13 -9.06
C LEU A 298 -6.22 24.67 -9.15
N GLY A 299 -6.65 25.18 -10.32
CA GLY A 299 -6.66 26.62 -10.62
C GLY A 299 -5.32 27.18 -11.10
N GLY A 300 -4.30 26.35 -11.23
CA GLY A 300 -3.04 26.66 -11.93
C GLY A 300 -3.10 26.30 -13.42
N ASN A 301 -2.03 26.64 -14.15
CA ASN A 301 -1.88 26.38 -15.58
C ASN A 301 -0.79 25.34 -15.89
N GLU A 302 -0.19 24.72 -14.87
CA GLU A 302 0.79 23.65 -15.04
C GLU A 302 0.06 22.33 -15.31
N GLU A 303 0.19 21.82 -16.52
CA GLU A 303 -0.37 20.51 -16.92
C GLU A 303 0.43 19.36 -16.29
N VAL A 304 -0.23 18.23 -16.07
CA VAL A 304 0.46 16.97 -15.74
C VAL A 304 0.96 16.35 -17.04
N ASP A 305 2.22 15.91 -17.04
CA ASP A 305 2.85 15.10 -18.08
C ASP A 305 3.34 13.74 -17.52
N GLU A 306 3.93 12.89 -18.35
CA GLU A 306 4.50 11.60 -17.96
C GLU A 306 5.75 11.71 -17.07
N HIS A 307 6.32 12.92 -16.93
CA HIS A 307 7.50 13.27 -16.14
C HIS A 307 7.17 14.03 -14.85
N THR A 308 5.90 14.39 -14.62
CA THR A 308 5.40 14.99 -13.39
C THR A 308 5.64 14.07 -12.20
N LEU A 309 6.24 14.60 -11.14
CA LEU A 309 6.49 13.84 -9.92
C LEU A 309 5.24 13.77 -9.05
N PHE A 310 4.89 12.55 -8.64
CA PHE A 310 3.88 12.26 -7.62
C PHE A 310 4.55 11.51 -6.47
N ALA A 311 4.10 11.76 -5.24
CA ALA A 311 4.47 10.93 -4.09
C ALA A 311 3.85 9.54 -4.28
N ILE A 312 4.67 8.52 -4.60
CA ILE A 312 4.19 7.15 -4.84
C ILE A 312 3.81 6.43 -3.55
N ALA A 313 4.08 7.07 -2.40
CA ALA A 313 3.73 6.62 -1.07
C ALA A 313 4.15 5.17 -0.85
N SER A 314 3.24 4.32 -0.37
CA SER A 314 3.55 2.95 0.01
C SER A 314 4.05 2.02 -1.11
N THR A 315 3.99 2.40 -2.39
CA THR A 315 4.70 1.68 -3.47
C THR A 315 6.23 1.70 -3.26
N THR A 316 6.75 2.69 -2.51
CA THR A 316 8.14 2.73 -1.97
C THR A 316 8.55 1.42 -1.30
N LYS A 317 7.61 0.70 -0.65
CA LYS A 317 7.88 -0.56 0.06
C LYS A 317 8.47 -1.64 -0.84
N ALA A 318 8.04 -1.70 -2.11
CA ALA A 318 8.62 -2.61 -3.10
C ALA A 318 10.08 -2.27 -3.41
N MET A 319 10.40 -0.99 -3.52
CA MET A 319 11.78 -0.50 -3.74
C MET A 319 12.67 -0.76 -2.53
N THR A 320 12.18 -0.57 -1.31
CA THR A 320 12.89 -0.94 -0.06
C THR A 320 13.20 -2.44 -0.02
N SER A 321 12.22 -3.29 -0.34
CA SER A 321 12.43 -4.74 -0.45
C SER A 321 13.46 -5.10 -1.51
N ALA A 322 13.46 -4.42 -2.66
CA ALA A 322 14.47 -4.60 -3.70
C ALA A 322 15.88 -4.15 -3.27
N THR A 323 16.00 -3.03 -2.53
CA THR A 323 17.30 -2.61 -1.97
C THR A 323 17.86 -3.61 -0.96
N LEU A 324 17.00 -4.31 -0.21
CA LEU A 324 17.42 -5.44 0.63
C LEU A 324 17.75 -6.68 -0.21
N ALA A 325 16.98 -6.95 -1.28
CA ALA A 325 17.21 -8.09 -2.16
C ALA A 325 18.58 -8.03 -2.88
N LEU A 326 19.04 -6.83 -3.27
CA LEU A 326 20.40 -6.59 -3.73
C LEU A 326 21.45 -7.08 -2.73
N LEU A 327 21.24 -6.80 -1.43
CA LEU A 327 22.17 -7.19 -0.38
C LEU A 327 22.13 -8.70 -0.08
N VAL A 328 21.01 -9.38 -0.38
CA VAL A 328 20.94 -10.85 -0.36
C VAL A 328 21.66 -11.46 -1.57
N ASP A 329 21.51 -10.89 -2.77
CA ASP A 329 22.29 -11.29 -3.96
C ASP A 329 23.80 -11.12 -3.73
N GLU A 330 24.20 -10.04 -3.05
CA GLU A 330 25.59 -9.79 -2.62
C GLU A 330 26.06 -10.69 -1.46
N GLY A 331 25.18 -11.51 -0.86
CA GLY A 331 25.49 -12.38 0.28
C GLY A 331 25.83 -11.64 1.58
N ARG A 332 25.37 -10.39 1.73
CA ARG A 332 25.70 -9.49 2.86
C ARG A 332 24.70 -9.56 4.02
N LEU A 333 23.49 -10.02 3.74
CA LEU A 333 22.46 -10.35 4.72
C LEU A 333 21.62 -11.52 4.18
N ALA A 334 20.93 -12.23 5.07
CA ALA A 334 19.90 -13.19 4.70
C ALA A 334 18.51 -12.69 5.12
N TRP A 335 17.47 -13.06 4.36
CA TRP A 335 16.09 -12.70 4.70
C TRP A 335 15.67 -13.12 6.11
N ASP A 336 16.19 -14.24 6.60
CA ASP A 336 15.83 -14.80 7.90
C ASP A 336 16.86 -14.44 8.99
N ASP A 337 17.75 -13.47 8.74
CA ASP A 337 18.55 -12.83 9.78
C ASP A 337 17.65 -12.11 10.79
N PRO A 338 17.90 -12.23 12.10
CA PRO A 338 17.27 -11.39 13.11
C PRO A 338 17.59 -9.91 12.86
N VAL A 339 16.62 -9.02 12.98
CA VAL A 339 16.82 -7.56 12.77
C VAL A 339 17.89 -7.01 13.72
N GLN A 340 17.96 -7.52 14.96
CA GLN A 340 18.96 -7.15 15.96
C GLN A 340 20.41 -7.53 15.59
N LEU A 341 20.64 -8.39 14.59
CA LEU A 341 21.98 -8.66 14.05
C LEU A 341 22.57 -7.41 13.40
N HIS A 342 21.72 -6.66 12.69
CA HIS A 342 22.11 -5.47 11.91
C HIS A 342 21.80 -4.17 12.66
N LEU A 343 20.76 -4.16 13.52
CA LEU A 343 20.35 -3.03 14.35
C LEU A 343 20.25 -3.44 15.85
N PRO A 344 21.38 -3.55 16.59
CA PRO A 344 21.37 -4.10 17.96
C PRO A 344 20.51 -3.33 18.98
N ALA A 345 20.18 -2.07 18.72
CA ALA A 345 19.31 -1.25 19.57
C ALA A 345 17.81 -1.37 19.23
N PHE A 346 17.45 -2.02 18.12
CA PHE A 346 16.07 -2.18 17.68
C PHE A 346 15.29 -3.09 18.64
N GLN A 347 14.14 -2.59 19.10
CA GLN A 347 13.23 -3.28 20.02
C GLN A 347 11.79 -2.86 19.70
N VAL A 348 10.85 -3.75 19.99
CA VAL A 348 9.43 -3.46 20.19
C VAL A 348 9.06 -3.75 21.66
N GLU A 349 7.82 -3.46 22.10
CA GLU A 349 7.43 -3.69 23.51
C GLU A 349 7.67 -5.15 23.94
N ASP A 350 7.31 -6.11 23.08
CA ASP A 350 7.52 -7.53 23.37
C ASP A 350 8.98 -7.96 23.13
N ALA A 351 9.63 -8.46 24.19
CA ALA A 351 11.02 -8.89 24.18
C ALA A 351 11.28 -10.22 23.44
N TYR A 352 10.24 -11.05 23.22
CA TYR A 352 10.34 -12.22 22.36
C TYR A 352 10.30 -11.79 20.89
N VAL A 353 9.33 -10.98 20.49
CA VAL A 353 9.22 -10.44 19.12
C VAL A 353 10.47 -9.65 18.75
N SER A 354 10.95 -8.77 19.63
CA SER A 354 12.19 -7.99 19.41
C SER A 354 13.40 -8.83 19.00
N ARG A 355 13.54 -10.04 19.57
CA ARG A 355 14.66 -10.95 19.33
C ARG A 355 14.46 -11.85 18.12
N GLU A 356 13.23 -12.29 17.87
CA GLU A 356 12.89 -13.29 16.83
C GLU A 356 12.39 -12.68 15.51
N LEU A 357 12.17 -11.35 15.46
CA LEU A 357 11.79 -10.61 14.26
C LEU A 357 12.94 -10.67 13.24
N THR A 358 12.66 -11.18 12.04
CA THR A 358 13.62 -11.25 10.94
C THR A 358 13.41 -10.14 9.91
N ILE A 359 14.39 -9.94 9.02
CA ILE A 359 14.25 -9.02 7.89
C ILE A 359 13.02 -9.37 7.03
N ARG A 360 12.74 -10.68 6.84
CA ARG A 360 11.53 -11.17 6.17
C ARG A 360 10.26 -10.72 6.87
N ASP A 361 10.22 -10.72 8.20
CA ASP A 361 9.03 -10.30 8.96
C ASP A 361 8.75 -8.80 8.82
N LEU A 362 9.80 -7.95 8.76
CA LEU A 362 9.66 -6.52 8.48
C LEU A 362 8.91 -6.28 7.17
N LEU A 363 9.23 -7.07 6.14
CA LEU A 363 8.70 -6.90 4.80
C LEU A 363 7.33 -7.56 4.59
N THR A 364 6.86 -8.41 5.49
CA THR A 364 5.69 -9.29 5.23
C THR A 364 4.48 -9.03 6.12
N HIS A 365 4.46 -7.92 6.86
CA HIS A 365 3.31 -7.45 7.65
C HIS A 365 2.74 -8.52 8.58
N ARG A 366 3.61 -9.25 9.28
CA ARG A 366 3.23 -10.38 10.15
C ARG A 366 3.84 -10.31 11.55
N ALA A 367 4.31 -9.15 11.98
CA ALA A 367 4.90 -8.98 13.31
C ALA A 367 3.85 -8.98 14.45
N GLY A 368 2.57 -8.75 14.14
CA GLY A 368 1.51 -8.58 15.14
C GLY A 368 1.59 -7.25 15.91
N THR A 369 2.50 -6.34 15.54
CA THR A 369 2.67 -5.01 16.15
C THR A 369 1.56 -4.06 15.73
N ALA A 370 1.09 -3.23 16.66
CA ALA A 370 0.06 -2.24 16.42
C ALA A 370 0.46 -1.26 15.31
N ARG A 371 -0.53 -0.83 14.51
CA ARG A 371 -0.29 0.01 13.33
C ARG A 371 0.06 1.45 13.71
N LEU A 372 -0.77 2.09 14.55
CA LEU A 372 -0.54 3.41 15.18
C LEU A 372 0.15 4.43 14.25
N ASP A 373 -0.42 4.66 13.06
CA ASP A 373 0.18 5.53 12.02
C ASP A 373 0.34 6.98 12.49
N ASN A 374 -0.45 7.44 13.46
CA ASN A 374 -0.32 8.77 14.05
C ASN A 374 1.06 9.05 14.66
N LEU A 375 1.85 8.01 14.97
CA LEU A 375 3.24 8.17 15.41
C LEU A 375 4.14 8.76 14.32
N TRP A 376 3.94 8.42 13.04
CA TRP A 376 4.69 9.05 11.92
C TRP A 376 3.91 10.19 11.26
N ILE A 377 2.57 10.17 11.32
CA ILE A 377 1.73 11.22 10.74
C ILE A 377 1.76 12.50 11.58
N ALA A 378 1.74 12.42 12.91
CA ALA A 378 1.46 13.59 13.75
C ALA A 378 2.55 13.96 14.76
N SER A 379 3.49 13.07 15.06
CA SER A 379 4.51 13.34 16.08
C SER A 379 5.49 14.45 15.70
N PRO A 380 6.09 15.13 16.69
CA PRO A 380 7.16 16.10 16.47
C PRO A 380 8.56 15.46 16.35
N PHE A 381 8.64 14.13 16.20
CA PHE A 381 9.90 13.38 16.26
C PHE A 381 10.67 13.42 14.93
N ASP A 382 12.00 13.33 15.01
CA ASP A 382 12.79 12.93 13.86
C ASP A 382 12.75 11.40 13.67
N ARG A 383 13.34 10.90 12.57
CA ARG A 383 13.37 9.47 12.26
C ARG A 383 14.05 8.64 13.37
N ALA A 384 15.12 9.17 13.99
CA ALA A 384 15.88 8.44 15.00
C ALA A 384 15.10 8.31 16.31
N GLU A 385 14.44 9.39 16.76
CA GLU A 385 13.57 9.37 17.94
C GLU A 385 12.32 8.49 17.72
N LEU A 386 11.70 8.55 16.54
CA LEU A 386 10.59 7.66 16.18
C LEU A 386 11.01 6.18 16.28
N LEU A 387 12.15 5.83 15.70
CA LEU A 387 12.71 4.47 15.76
C LEU A 387 13.09 4.05 17.19
N SER A 388 13.60 4.98 18.00
CA SER A 388 13.96 4.74 19.41
C SER A 388 12.74 4.34 20.23
N ARG A 389 11.59 4.97 19.95
CA ARG A 389 10.30 4.79 20.62
C ARG A 389 9.54 3.54 20.21
N LEU A 390 9.91 2.87 19.11
CA LEU A 390 9.29 1.60 18.74
C LEU A 390 9.39 0.55 19.84
N ARG A 391 10.33 0.67 20.79
CA ARG A 391 10.41 -0.13 22.03
C ARG A 391 9.15 -0.10 22.91
N TYR A 392 8.25 0.86 22.67
CA TYR A 392 6.95 1.01 23.33
C TYR A 392 5.78 0.68 22.40
N LEU A 393 6.04 0.21 21.17
CA LEU A 393 5.01 -0.18 20.21
C LEU A 393 4.40 -1.52 20.63
N PRO A 394 3.11 -1.56 21.01
CA PRO A 394 2.50 -2.75 21.56
C PRO A 394 2.14 -3.78 20.48
N LEU A 395 1.84 -5.01 20.91
CA LEU A 395 1.23 -6.01 20.03
C LEU A 395 -0.30 -5.80 19.93
N ALA A 396 -0.82 -5.78 18.71
CA ALA A 396 -2.25 -5.84 18.40
C ALA A 396 -2.72 -7.27 18.04
N GLY A 397 -1.78 -8.14 17.65
CA GLY A 397 -2.03 -9.51 17.22
C GLY A 397 -0.89 -10.45 17.63
N GLY A 398 -1.03 -11.73 17.29
CA GLY A 398 0.01 -12.73 17.55
C GLY A 398 1.17 -12.63 16.55
N PHE A 399 2.40 -12.78 17.02
CA PHE A 399 3.59 -12.82 16.16
C PHE A 399 3.48 -13.93 15.12
N ARG A 400 3.61 -13.57 13.84
CA ARG A 400 3.41 -14.42 12.64
C ARG A 400 2.03 -15.11 12.56
N ALA A 401 1.03 -14.64 13.32
CA ALA A 401 -0.30 -15.26 13.37
C ALA A 401 -1.29 -14.76 12.29
N GLY A 402 -0.99 -13.64 11.62
CA GLY A 402 -1.86 -13.03 10.62
C GLY A 402 -1.18 -11.90 9.85
N TYR A 403 -1.98 -11.17 9.06
CA TYR A 403 -1.57 -10.00 8.30
C TYR A 403 -1.98 -8.71 9.03
N ASP A 404 -1.01 -7.92 9.46
CA ASP A 404 -1.16 -6.63 10.14
C ASP A 404 -0.25 -5.60 9.46
N TYR A 405 -0.84 -4.73 8.63
CA TYR A 405 -0.09 -3.74 7.85
C TYR A 405 0.59 -2.70 8.75
N ASN A 406 1.92 -2.62 8.70
CA ASN A 406 2.72 -1.77 9.58
C ASN A 406 3.73 -0.92 8.79
N ASN A 407 3.65 0.41 8.94
CA ASN A 407 4.58 1.34 8.28
C ASN A 407 5.92 1.40 8.99
N HIS A 408 5.94 1.36 10.33
CA HIS A 408 7.15 1.52 11.15
C HIS A 408 8.22 0.49 10.79
N LEU A 409 7.82 -0.77 10.58
CA LEU A 409 8.73 -1.85 10.20
C LEU A 409 9.42 -1.65 8.85
N TYR A 410 8.82 -0.87 7.94
CA TYR A 410 9.47 -0.49 6.67
C TYR A 410 10.44 0.70 6.82
N ILE A 411 10.26 1.54 7.84
CA ILE A 411 11.28 2.52 8.25
C ILE A 411 12.50 1.75 8.78
N VAL A 412 12.28 0.76 9.66
CA VAL A 412 13.33 -0.14 10.15
C VAL A 412 14.03 -0.89 9.01
N ALA A 413 13.28 -1.37 8.02
CA ALA A 413 13.85 -2.06 6.85
C ALA A 413 14.81 -1.16 6.04
N GLY A 414 14.50 0.14 5.90
CA GLY A 414 15.42 1.13 5.34
C GLY A 414 16.70 1.27 6.17
N GLU A 415 16.58 1.34 7.50
CA GLU A 415 17.77 1.44 8.36
C GLU A 415 18.62 0.17 8.42
N VAL A 416 18.07 -1.02 8.13
CA VAL A 416 18.87 -2.23 7.90
C VAL A 416 19.77 -2.06 6.67
N VAL A 417 19.27 -1.47 5.58
CA VAL A 417 20.10 -1.11 4.42
C VAL A 417 21.20 -0.12 4.83
N THR A 418 20.85 0.92 5.59
CA THR A 418 21.83 1.90 6.11
C THR A 418 22.94 1.22 6.93
N ALA A 419 22.58 0.32 7.84
CA ALA A 419 23.52 -0.38 8.72
C ALA A 419 24.44 -1.35 7.97
N VAL A 420 23.92 -2.11 7.00
CA VAL A 420 24.69 -3.07 6.21
C VAL A 420 25.62 -2.38 5.19
N VAL A 421 25.21 -1.22 4.65
CA VAL A 421 25.95 -0.51 3.60
C VAL A 421 26.86 0.61 4.12
N GLY A 422 26.58 1.14 5.31
CA GLY A 422 27.29 2.30 5.88
C GLY A 422 26.98 3.61 5.17
N GLN A 423 25.85 3.67 4.44
CA GLN A 423 25.43 4.78 3.58
C GLN A 423 23.90 4.86 3.66
N ALA A 424 23.32 6.06 3.66
CA ALA A 424 21.87 6.21 3.84
C ALA A 424 21.08 5.45 2.76
N TRP A 425 19.98 4.80 3.15
CA TRP A 425 19.06 4.09 2.25
C TRP A 425 18.71 4.90 1.00
N ASP A 426 18.47 6.20 1.14
CA ASP A 426 18.18 7.13 0.05
C ASP A 426 19.28 7.16 -1.03
N ASP A 427 20.56 7.20 -0.62
CA ASP A 427 21.69 7.19 -1.54
C ASP A 427 21.95 5.79 -2.13
N VAL A 428 21.55 4.73 -1.43
CA VAL A 428 21.64 3.35 -1.95
C VAL A 428 20.57 3.12 -3.01
N LEU A 429 19.33 3.54 -2.74
CA LEU A 429 18.22 3.48 -3.68
C LEU A 429 18.53 4.24 -4.98
N ALA A 430 19.01 5.49 -4.85
CA ALA A 430 19.40 6.30 -6.00
C ALA A 430 20.46 5.60 -6.89
N ARG A 431 21.59 5.20 -6.32
CA ARG A 431 22.72 4.63 -7.10
C ARG A 431 22.52 3.19 -7.55
N ARG A 432 21.67 2.42 -6.87
CA ARG A 432 21.53 0.97 -7.14
C ARG A 432 20.23 0.58 -7.82
N ILE A 433 19.21 1.44 -7.81
CA ILE A 433 17.93 1.22 -8.49
C ILE A 433 17.64 2.33 -9.50
N PHE A 434 17.69 3.60 -9.09
CA PHE A 434 17.25 4.69 -9.98
C PHE A 434 18.24 4.96 -11.13
N GLU A 435 19.53 5.12 -10.83
CA GLU A 435 20.58 5.35 -11.84
C GLU A 435 20.65 4.23 -12.90
N PRO A 436 20.67 2.93 -12.56
CA PRO A 436 20.68 1.85 -13.56
C PRO A 436 19.43 1.75 -14.44
N LEU A 437 18.29 2.32 -14.01
CA LEU A 437 17.02 2.28 -14.73
C LEU A 437 16.72 3.57 -15.52
N GLY A 438 17.57 4.59 -15.41
CA GLY A 438 17.33 5.92 -15.99
C GLY A 438 16.24 6.72 -15.27
N MET A 439 15.98 6.45 -13.98
CA MET A 439 14.99 7.15 -13.17
C MET A 439 15.58 8.44 -12.55
N GLU A 440 16.04 9.35 -13.40
CA GLU A 440 16.78 10.58 -13.02
C GLU A 440 15.97 11.59 -12.19
N ARG A 441 14.65 11.64 -12.38
CA ARG A 441 13.70 12.50 -11.65
C ARG A 441 13.15 11.83 -10.38
N SER A 442 13.32 10.52 -10.19
CA SER A 442 12.91 9.80 -8.97
C SER A 442 13.81 10.14 -7.77
N THR A 443 13.20 10.35 -6.60
CA THR A 443 13.90 10.72 -5.35
C THR A 443 13.11 10.27 -4.13
N SER A 444 13.79 10.00 -3.01
CA SER A 444 13.18 9.76 -1.69
C SER A 444 13.34 10.93 -0.71
N ARG A 445 13.89 12.07 -1.17
CA ARG A 445 14.19 13.26 -0.36
C ARG A 445 13.29 14.44 -0.72
N ALA A 446 12.54 14.96 0.25
CA ALA A 446 11.62 16.09 0.06
C ALA A 446 12.30 17.33 -0.54
N ARG A 447 13.53 17.64 -0.12
CA ARG A 447 14.32 18.74 -0.69
C ARG A 447 14.57 18.64 -2.19
N GLU A 448 14.81 17.43 -2.70
CA GLU A 448 15.08 17.20 -4.13
C GLU A 448 13.82 17.34 -4.98
N VAL A 449 12.65 17.04 -4.42
CA VAL A 449 11.36 17.24 -5.09
C VAL A 449 11.16 18.72 -5.42
N GLU A 450 11.37 19.61 -4.45
CA GLU A 450 11.26 21.07 -4.64
C GLU A 450 12.26 21.61 -5.67
N LEU A 451 13.47 21.04 -5.73
CA LEU A 451 14.51 21.44 -6.69
C LEU A 451 14.23 20.97 -8.14
N ARG A 452 13.47 19.88 -8.32
CA ARG A 452 13.26 19.23 -9.62
C ARG A 452 12.09 19.79 -10.45
N GLY A 453 11.22 20.61 -9.84
CA GLY A 453 10.03 21.19 -10.48
C GLY A 453 9.08 20.13 -11.04
N ASN A 454 8.07 20.53 -11.84
CA ASN A 454 7.07 19.66 -12.47
C ASN A 454 6.60 18.53 -11.51
N THR A 455 5.87 18.95 -10.47
CA THR A 455 5.52 18.12 -9.31
C THR A 455 4.07 18.38 -8.92
N ALA A 456 3.28 17.32 -8.80
CA ALA A 456 1.88 17.41 -8.42
C ALA A 456 1.72 17.89 -6.96
N HIS A 457 0.78 18.83 -6.75
CA HIS A 457 0.29 19.18 -5.42
C HIS A 457 -0.81 18.23 -4.99
N SER A 458 -0.88 17.93 -3.70
CA SER A 458 -1.98 17.17 -3.10
C SER A 458 -3.30 17.94 -3.13
N HIS A 459 -4.41 17.24 -3.33
CA HIS A 459 -5.76 17.79 -3.21
C HIS A 459 -6.65 16.87 -2.36
N THR A 460 -7.59 17.44 -1.61
CA THR A 460 -8.57 16.68 -0.84
C THR A 460 -9.93 17.38 -0.83
N ARG A 461 -10.99 16.63 -0.50
CA ARG A 461 -12.33 17.19 -0.37
C ARG A 461 -12.55 17.74 1.04
N ILE A 462 -12.91 19.02 1.14
CA ILE A 462 -13.31 19.70 2.38
C ILE A 462 -14.71 20.26 2.12
N GLU A 463 -15.67 19.91 2.98
CA GLU A 463 -17.09 20.33 2.88
C GLU A 463 -17.77 20.05 1.51
N GLY A 464 -17.20 19.14 0.72
CA GLY A 464 -17.67 18.73 -0.61
C GLY A 464 -16.80 19.23 -1.75
N GLU A 465 -16.14 20.38 -1.58
CA GLU A 465 -15.29 21.02 -2.58
C GLU A 465 -13.86 20.48 -2.56
N VAL A 466 -13.18 20.50 -3.71
CA VAL A 466 -11.78 20.05 -3.84
C VAL A 466 -10.84 21.22 -3.55
N HIS A 467 -9.97 21.07 -2.55
CA HIS A 467 -8.97 22.08 -2.17
C HIS A 467 -7.55 21.55 -2.34
N VAL A 468 -6.64 22.45 -2.71
CA VAL A 468 -5.19 22.17 -2.69
C VAL A 468 -4.71 22.10 -1.25
N ILE A 469 -3.87 21.10 -0.95
CA ILE A 469 -3.19 20.90 0.32
C ILE A 469 -1.68 21.14 0.12
N PRO A 470 -0.99 21.83 1.05
CA PRO A 470 0.46 21.95 1.02
C PRO A 470 1.17 20.59 0.89
N ARG A 471 2.27 20.56 0.12
CA ARG A 471 3.17 19.41 0.12
C ARG A 471 3.78 19.25 1.51
N ARG A 472 4.16 18.02 1.86
CA ARG A 472 4.71 17.67 3.17
C ARG A 472 6.00 16.88 2.99
N ASP A 473 6.92 17.08 3.93
CA ASP A 473 8.13 16.30 4.09
C ASP A 473 7.82 14.86 4.54
N TYR A 474 8.37 13.87 3.82
CA TYR A 474 8.23 12.44 4.11
C TYR A 474 9.56 11.76 4.46
N ASP A 475 10.65 12.52 4.62
CA ASP A 475 11.97 11.98 4.94
C ASP A 475 11.92 11.18 6.25
N ILE A 476 11.04 11.53 7.21
CA ILE A 476 10.81 10.76 8.45
C ILE A 476 10.38 9.30 8.19
N ILE A 477 9.61 9.01 7.14
CA ILE A 477 9.14 7.64 6.85
C ILE A 477 10.02 6.85 5.87
N GLY A 478 10.97 7.50 5.18
CA GLY A 478 11.97 6.84 4.31
C GLY A 478 11.43 5.63 3.54
N GLY A 479 11.97 4.45 3.84
CA GLY A 479 11.65 3.16 3.21
C GLY A 479 10.19 2.68 3.31
N ALA A 480 9.32 3.36 4.08
CA ALA A 480 7.90 3.07 4.11
C ALA A 480 7.08 3.85 3.06
N GLY A 481 7.54 5.02 2.59
CA GLY A 481 6.70 5.84 1.70
C GLY A 481 7.27 7.14 1.15
N ALA A 482 8.57 7.42 1.28
CA ALA A 482 9.14 8.72 0.93
C ALA A 482 9.38 8.96 -0.57
N VAL A 483 9.27 7.94 -1.44
CA VAL A 483 9.62 8.11 -2.86
C VAL A 483 8.60 8.96 -3.61
N TRP A 484 9.13 9.84 -4.44
CA TRP A 484 8.47 10.55 -5.53
C TRP A 484 9.03 10.06 -6.86
N SER A 485 8.16 9.86 -7.84
CA SER A 485 8.50 9.32 -9.17
C SER A 485 7.47 9.79 -10.20
N SER A 486 7.79 9.67 -11.49
CA SER A 486 6.86 9.94 -12.59
C SER A 486 6.27 8.66 -13.20
N ALA A 487 5.25 8.77 -14.05
CA ALA A 487 4.65 7.61 -14.71
C ALA A 487 5.65 6.91 -15.65
N TRP A 488 6.47 7.69 -16.37
CA TRP A 488 7.58 7.21 -17.19
C TRP A 488 8.60 6.39 -16.38
N GLU A 489 9.05 6.91 -15.23
CA GLU A 489 10.05 6.25 -14.40
C GLU A 489 9.51 4.99 -13.72
N MET A 490 8.26 5.04 -13.27
CA MET A 490 7.56 3.86 -12.75
C MET A 490 7.32 2.80 -13.83
N ALA A 491 7.28 3.16 -15.12
CA ALA A 491 7.26 2.20 -16.22
C ALA A 491 8.61 1.48 -16.38
N GLN A 492 9.74 2.19 -16.22
CA GLN A 492 11.09 1.58 -16.17
C GLN A 492 11.21 0.62 -14.97
N TRP A 493 10.71 1.02 -13.81
CA TRP A 493 10.60 0.15 -12.63
C TRP A 493 9.72 -1.09 -12.90
N ALA A 494 8.62 -0.94 -13.62
CA ALA A 494 7.76 -2.06 -14.00
C ALA A 494 8.45 -3.03 -14.98
N ARG A 495 9.16 -2.51 -16.00
CA ARG A 495 9.96 -3.31 -16.94
C ARG A 495 10.96 -4.21 -16.21
N LEU A 496 11.65 -3.68 -15.18
CA LEU A 496 12.58 -4.47 -14.35
C LEU A 496 11.92 -5.74 -13.76
N HIS A 497 10.70 -5.60 -13.26
CA HIS A 497 9.98 -6.71 -12.62
C HIS A 497 9.35 -7.68 -13.62
N LEU A 498 8.98 -7.22 -14.82
CA LEU A 498 8.48 -8.07 -15.91
C LEU A 498 9.62 -8.89 -16.56
N ASN A 499 10.80 -8.29 -16.69
CA ASN A 499 11.99 -8.88 -17.33
C ASN A 499 12.94 -9.57 -16.33
N GLU A 500 12.42 -10.11 -15.22
CA GLU A 500 13.17 -10.88 -14.22
C GLU A 500 14.47 -10.22 -13.69
N GLY A 501 14.51 -8.88 -13.61
CA GLY A 501 15.61 -8.14 -12.99
C GLY A 501 16.58 -7.48 -13.96
N GLU A 502 16.27 -7.45 -15.27
CA GLU A 502 17.08 -6.81 -16.31
C GLU A 502 16.28 -5.80 -17.14
N VAL A 503 16.87 -4.64 -17.45
CA VAL A 503 16.29 -3.62 -18.34
C VAL A 503 17.38 -3.12 -19.27
N ASP A 504 17.12 -3.09 -20.58
CA ASP A 504 18.03 -2.54 -21.60
C ASP A 504 19.46 -3.13 -21.55
N GLY A 505 19.58 -4.41 -21.17
CA GLY A 505 20.85 -5.14 -20.99
C GLY A 505 21.57 -4.89 -19.65
N VAL A 506 21.00 -4.08 -18.77
CA VAL A 506 21.50 -3.79 -17.43
C VAL A 506 20.75 -4.64 -16.40
N ARG A 507 21.45 -5.61 -15.80
CA ARG A 507 20.90 -6.44 -14.72
C ARG A 507 21.04 -5.76 -13.37
N VAL A 508 19.91 -5.43 -12.75
CA VAL A 508 19.85 -4.79 -11.43
C VAL A 508 19.68 -5.85 -10.34
N LEU A 509 18.82 -6.83 -10.55
CA LEU A 509 18.55 -7.94 -9.61
C LEU A 509 18.70 -9.29 -10.31
N SER A 510 18.98 -10.36 -9.55
CA SER A 510 18.84 -11.71 -10.09
C SER A 510 17.36 -12.10 -10.25
N ALA A 511 17.05 -12.91 -11.27
CA ALA A 511 15.73 -13.52 -11.46
C ALA A 511 15.26 -14.27 -10.21
N ASP A 512 16.19 -14.88 -9.45
CA ASP A 512 15.94 -15.53 -8.17
C ASP A 512 15.41 -14.55 -7.12
N ARG A 513 15.95 -13.32 -7.03
CA ARG A 513 15.39 -12.30 -6.14
C ARG A 513 14.02 -11.82 -6.60
N ILE A 514 13.81 -11.59 -7.90
CA ILE A 514 12.48 -11.18 -8.40
C ILE A 514 11.42 -12.25 -8.07
N ARG A 515 11.75 -13.53 -8.27
CA ARG A 515 10.88 -14.65 -7.88
C ARG A 515 10.61 -14.70 -6.38
N GLU A 516 11.60 -14.42 -5.52
CA GLU A 516 11.39 -14.32 -4.07
C GLU A 516 10.60 -13.08 -3.64
N LEU A 517 10.82 -11.92 -4.27
CA LEU A 517 10.06 -10.69 -4.02
C LEU A 517 8.57 -10.87 -4.31
N HIS A 518 8.24 -11.70 -5.29
CA HIS A 518 6.86 -12.04 -5.70
C HIS A 518 6.32 -13.34 -5.08
N ALA A 519 7.06 -13.98 -4.16
CA ALA A 519 6.61 -15.22 -3.51
C ALA A 519 5.64 -14.93 -2.34
N PRO A 520 4.48 -15.62 -2.24
CA PRO A 520 3.54 -15.39 -1.14
C PRO A 520 4.14 -15.82 0.21
N VAL A 521 4.08 -14.95 1.22
CA VAL A 521 4.57 -15.23 2.57
C VAL A 521 3.46 -15.16 3.62
N THR A 522 2.62 -14.14 3.56
CA THR A 522 1.54 -13.91 4.54
C THR A 522 0.19 -13.95 3.83
N VAL A 523 -0.71 -14.86 4.22
CA VAL A 523 -2.06 -14.91 3.66
C VAL A 523 -2.87 -13.70 4.13
N ILE A 524 -3.55 -13.03 3.19
CA ILE A 524 -4.50 -11.97 3.48
C ILE A 524 -5.91 -12.58 3.40
N PRO A 525 -6.72 -12.55 4.48
CA PRO A 525 -8.12 -12.95 4.40
C PRO A 525 -8.88 -12.04 3.43
N GLY A 526 -9.53 -12.62 2.41
CA GLY A 526 -10.27 -11.85 1.42
C GLY A 526 -11.46 -11.09 2.02
N ASP A 527 -11.69 -9.86 1.58
CA ASP A 527 -12.80 -9.03 2.03
C ASP A 527 -14.07 -9.17 1.16
N SER A 528 -15.22 -8.77 1.74
CA SER A 528 -16.52 -8.92 1.08
C SER A 528 -16.78 -7.99 -0.12
N VAL A 529 -15.96 -6.95 -0.31
CA VAL A 529 -16.04 -6.04 -1.46
C VAL A 529 -15.28 -6.64 -2.63
N MET A 530 -14.03 -7.07 -2.41
CA MET A 530 -13.20 -7.73 -3.42
C MET A 530 -13.84 -9.03 -3.90
N ALA A 531 -14.40 -9.84 -3.00
CA ALA A 531 -15.14 -11.05 -3.37
C ALA A 531 -16.43 -10.79 -4.20
N ARG A 532 -16.97 -9.56 -4.20
CA ARG A 532 -18.09 -9.17 -5.08
C ARG A 532 -17.62 -8.60 -6.41
N LEU A 533 -16.55 -7.81 -6.42
CA LEU A 533 -15.95 -7.24 -7.64
C LEU A 533 -15.27 -8.31 -8.50
N HIS A 534 -14.57 -9.24 -7.85
CA HIS A 534 -13.78 -10.28 -8.49
C HIS A 534 -14.19 -11.64 -7.91
N PRO A 535 -15.38 -12.17 -8.24
CA PRO A 535 -15.91 -13.42 -7.67
C PRO A 535 -15.11 -14.67 -8.09
N THR A 536 -14.17 -14.52 -9.03
CA THR A 536 -13.20 -15.54 -9.46
C THR A 536 -11.81 -15.34 -8.85
N ASN A 537 -11.64 -14.40 -7.92
CA ASN A 537 -10.45 -14.30 -7.09
C ASN A 537 -10.52 -15.38 -6.00
N HIS A 538 -9.47 -16.19 -5.91
CA HIS A 538 -9.38 -17.34 -5.01
C HIS A 538 -8.37 -17.13 -3.87
N PHE A 539 -7.38 -16.25 -4.03
CA PHE A 539 -6.41 -15.94 -3.00
C PHE A 539 -6.00 -14.47 -2.95
N GLN A 540 -5.63 -14.03 -1.75
CA GLN A 540 -4.86 -12.82 -1.52
C GLN A 540 -3.71 -13.11 -0.56
N ALA A 541 -2.55 -12.52 -0.83
CA ALA A 541 -1.36 -12.67 -0.01
C ALA A 541 -0.48 -11.41 -0.04
N TYR A 542 0.47 -11.35 0.88
CA TYR A 542 1.56 -10.39 0.89
C TYR A 542 2.90 -11.12 0.73
N ALA A 543 3.77 -10.58 -0.11
CA ALA A 543 5.12 -11.03 -0.40
C ALA A 543 6.15 -10.04 0.19
N LEU A 544 7.35 -9.93 -0.36
CA LEU A 544 8.35 -8.97 0.13
C LEU A 544 8.10 -7.60 -0.50
N GLY A 545 7.28 -6.76 0.12
CA GLY A 545 6.94 -5.43 -0.42
C GLY A 545 5.82 -5.39 -1.46
N TRP A 546 5.16 -6.51 -1.73
CA TRP A 546 4.11 -6.63 -2.76
C TRP A 546 2.85 -7.29 -2.21
N ARG A 547 1.69 -6.87 -2.69
CA ARG A 547 0.44 -7.64 -2.60
C ARG A 547 0.37 -8.61 -3.78
N LEU A 548 -0.22 -9.76 -3.54
CA LEU A 548 -0.49 -10.79 -4.53
C LEU A 548 -1.98 -11.12 -4.52
N MET A 549 -2.52 -11.37 -5.69
CA MET A 549 -3.85 -11.95 -5.87
C MET A 549 -3.93 -12.69 -7.19
N ASP A 550 -4.93 -13.54 -7.39
CA ASP A 550 -5.37 -13.92 -8.73
C ASP A 550 -6.45 -12.97 -9.25
N LEU A 551 -6.36 -12.64 -10.53
CA LEU A 551 -7.40 -11.94 -11.28
C LEU A 551 -7.54 -12.63 -12.63
N HIS A 552 -8.75 -13.02 -13.00
CA HIS A 552 -9.04 -13.69 -14.27
C HIS A 552 -8.26 -15.01 -14.50
N GLY A 553 -7.79 -15.65 -13.42
CA GLY A 553 -6.94 -16.85 -13.46
C GLY A 553 -5.45 -16.55 -13.57
N GLN A 554 -5.05 -15.28 -13.77
CA GLN A 554 -3.67 -14.83 -13.83
C GLN A 554 -3.17 -14.34 -12.47
N ARG A 555 -1.87 -14.50 -12.22
CA ARG A 555 -1.20 -13.96 -11.04
C ARG A 555 -0.98 -12.45 -11.20
N VAL A 556 -1.54 -11.67 -10.29
CA VAL A 556 -1.33 -10.22 -10.21
C VAL A 556 -0.42 -9.89 -9.03
N VAL A 557 0.67 -9.19 -9.31
CA VAL A 557 1.59 -8.62 -8.32
C VAL A 557 1.36 -7.12 -8.31
N HIS A 558 1.01 -6.52 -7.17
CA HIS A 558 0.65 -5.11 -7.14
C HIS A 558 1.02 -4.42 -5.82
N HIS A 559 1.09 -3.09 -5.86
CA HIS A 559 1.12 -2.27 -4.65
C HIS A 559 0.38 -0.95 -4.86
N SER A 560 -0.25 -0.47 -3.78
CA SER A 560 -1.02 0.78 -3.77
C SER A 560 -0.44 1.78 -2.76
N GLY A 561 -0.45 3.04 -3.17
CA GLY A 561 0.02 4.18 -2.39
C GLY A 561 -1.13 5.10 -1.96
N SER A 562 -1.04 5.63 -0.75
CA SER A 562 -1.54 6.98 -0.42
C SER A 562 -0.61 7.61 0.61
N ILE A 563 -0.33 8.90 0.42
CA ILE A 563 0.19 9.78 1.47
C ILE A 563 -0.29 11.19 1.19
N ASN A 564 -0.67 11.95 2.23
CA ASN A 564 -1.16 13.32 2.12
C ASN A 564 -2.06 13.55 0.89
N TYR A 565 -3.06 12.70 0.69
CA TYR A 565 -4.03 12.83 -0.40
C TYR A 565 -3.52 12.61 -1.84
N THR A 566 -2.29 12.11 -2.07
CA THR A 566 -1.94 11.47 -3.35
C THR A 566 -2.41 10.00 -3.37
N ARG A 567 -2.55 9.44 -4.58
CA ARG A 567 -2.90 8.03 -4.83
C ARG A 567 -2.03 7.45 -5.93
N THR A 568 -1.53 6.23 -5.72
CA THR A 568 -0.78 5.47 -6.72
C THR A 568 -1.28 4.03 -6.74
N GLN A 569 -1.32 3.44 -7.93
CA GLN A 569 -1.48 2.00 -8.15
C GLN A 569 -0.38 1.55 -9.11
N LEU A 570 0.38 0.54 -8.72
CA LEU A 570 1.25 -0.23 -9.61
C LEU A 570 0.73 -1.65 -9.65
N THR A 571 0.42 -2.14 -10.84
CA THR A 571 -0.10 -3.48 -11.08
C THR A 571 0.75 -4.16 -12.14
N LEU A 572 1.21 -5.37 -11.87
CA LEU A 572 1.94 -6.25 -12.78
C LEU A 572 1.13 -7.54 -12.98
N VAL A 573 1.07 -8.03 -14.22
CA VAL A 573 0.59 -9.37 -14.58
C VAL A 573 1.75 -10.08 -15.29
N PRO A 574 2.72 -10.64 -14.54
CA PRO A 574 4.00 -11.06 -15.11
C PRO A 574 3.85 -12.14 -16.19
N ASP A 575 2.86 -13.02 -16.04
CA ASP A 575 2.63 -14.15 -16.94
C ASP A 575 2.06 -13.70 -18.30
N ASP A 576 1.44 -12.51 -18.37
CA ASP A 576 1.01 -11.83 -19.60
C ASP A 576 2.02 -10.76 -20.06
N GLY A 577 3.07 -10.48 -19.26
CA GLY A 577 4.01 -9.39 -19.51
C GLY A 577 3.43 -7.98 -19.39
N ILE A 578 2.29 -7.79 -18.71
CA ILE A 578 1.59 -6.49 -18.64
C ILE A 578 1.96 -5.76 -17.34
N ALA A 579 2.14 -4.44 -17.41
CA ALA A 579 2.08 -3.57 -16.22
C ALA A 579 1.28 -2.29 -16.46
N VAL A 580 0.66 -1.80 -15.39
CA VAL A 580 -0.06 -0.52 -15.35
C VAL A 580 0.42 0.29 -14.14
N VAL A 581 0.81 1.54 -14.39
CA VAL A 581 1.08 2.56 -13.38
C VAL A 581 0.01 3.63 -13.52
N ALA A 582 -0.76 3.88 -12.47
CA ALA A 582 -1.71 4.99 -12.43
C ALA A 582 -1.52 5.81 -11.16
N MET A 583 -1.37 7.13 -11.28
CA MET A 583 -1.11 8.05 -10.18
C MET A 583 -2.04 9.26 -10.29
N ALA A 584 -2.64 9.70 -9.19
CA ALA A 584 -3.40 10.95 -9.19
C ALA A 584 -3.20 11.76 -7.91
N ASN A 585 -3.56 13.03 -8.01
CA ASN A 585 -3.31 14.03 -6.97
C ASN A 585 -4.53 14.35 -6.10
N LEU A 586 -5.55 13.49 -6.06
CA LEU A 586 -6.74 13.62 -5.21
C LEU A 586 -6.90 12.43 -4.25
N SER A 587 -7.28 12.73 -3.00
CA SER A 587 -7.61 11.75 -1.95
C SER A 587 -8.68 10.75 -2.38
N ASN A 588 -8.61 9.52 -1.85
CA ASN A 588 -9.71 8.56 -1.81
C ASN A 588 -10.34 8.15 -3.16
N SER A 589 -9.75 8.54 -4.29
CA SER A 589 -10.14 7.98 -5.57
C SER A 589 -9.76 6.50 -5.67
N ASN A 590 -10.64 5.70 -6.29
CA ASN A 590 -10.34 4.37 -6.79
C ASN A 590 -10.14 4.37 -8.32
N LEU A 591 -10.06 5.54 -8.98
CA LEU A 591 -9.91 5.65 -10.42
C LEU A 591 -8.67 4.90 -10.93
N GLN A 592 -7.57 4.88 -10.16
CA GLN A 592 -6.36 4.17 -10.54
C GLN A 592 -6.60 2.65 -10.67
N LEU A 593 -7.46 2.08 -9.83
CA LEU A 593 -7.90 0.68 -9.93
C LEU A 593 -8.90 0.49 -11.08
N ALA A 594 -9.81 1.43 -11.28
CA ALA A 594 -10.76 1.38 -12.40
C ALA A 594 -10.04 1.40 -13.77
N LEU A 595 -9.08 2.32 -13.96
CA LEU A 595 -8.22 2.38 -15.13
C LEU A 595 -7.39 1.11 -15.27
N THR A 596 -6.80 0.60 -14.18
CA THR A 596 -6.09 -0.69 -14.20
C THR A 596 -6.97 -1.80 -14.75
N HIS A 597 -8.18 -2.00 -14.22
CA HIS A 597 -9.05 -3.08 -14.67
C HIS A 597 -9.56 -2.89 -16.10
N TRP A 598 -9.88 -1.66 -16.51
CA TRP A 598 -10.24 -1.36 -17.90
C TRP A 598 -9.09 -1.70 -18.88
N ILE A 599 -7.86 -1.34 -18.53
CA ILE A 599 -6.66 -1.61 -19.35
C ILE A 599 -6.37 -3.12 -19.41
N LEU A 600 -6.50 -3.83 -18.28
CA LEU A 600 -6.35 -5.28 -18.25
C LEU A 600 -7.42 -5.99 -19.07
N ASP A 601 -8.70 -5.60 -18.97
CA ASP A 601 -9.77 -6.17 -19.79
C ASP A 601 -9.53 -5.91 -21.28
N ALA A 602 -9.14 -4.69 -21.65
CA ALA A 602 -8.81 -4.31 -23.02
C ALA A 602 -7.66 -5.15 -23.61
N LEU A 603 -6.54 -5.29 -22.88
CA LEU A 603 -5.37 -6.06 -23.32
C LEU A 603 -5.60 -7.58 -23.31
N GLN A 604 -6.41 -8.09 -22.38
CA GLN A 604 -6.77 -9.52 -22.30
C GLN A 604 -7.95 -9.90 -23.21
N GLY A 605 -8.48 -8.98 -24.03
CA GLY A 605 -9.57 -9.24 -24.98
C GLY A 605 -10.90 -9.59 -24.31
N ARG A 606 -11.19 -8.98 -23.15
CA ARG A 606 -12.37 -9.23 -22.33
C ARG A 606 -13.49 -8.24 -22.69
N GLU A 607 -14.72 -8.58 -22.35
CA GLU A 607 -15.88 -7.72 -22.61
C GLU A 607 -15.73 -6.37 -21.88
N PRO A 608 -15.92 -5.22 -22.55
CA PRO A 608 -15.77 -3.91 -21.94
C PRO A 608 -16.71 -3.71 -20.74
N GLN A 609 -16.13 -3.34 -19.60
CA GLN A 609 -16.85 -3.01 -18.37
C GLN A 609 -16.50 -1.60 -17.91
N ASP A 610 -17.52 -0.83 -17.51
CA ASP A 610 -17.29 0.49 -16.91
C ASP A 610 -16.93 0.36 -15.43
N TRP A 611 -15.63 0.18 -15.19
CA TRP A 611 -15.06 0.09 -13.85
C TRP A 611 -15.16 1.43 -13.09
N SER A 612 -15.08 2.57 -13.77
CA SER A 612 -15.21 3.91 -13.17
C SER A 612 -16.56 4.05 -12.48
N ALA A 613 -17.66 3.83 -13.21
CA ALA A 613 -19.01 3.89 -12.65
C ALA A 613 -19.22 2.90 -11.48
N LEU A 614 -18.69 1.68 -11.60
CA LEU A 614 -18.77 0.67 -10.53
C LEU A 614 -18.02 1.08 -9.26
N TYR A 615 -16.81 1.66 -9.39
CA TYR A 615 -16.04 2.14 -8.25
C TYR A 615 -16.60 3.44 -7.65
N LEU A 616 -17.23 4.32 -8.45
CA LEU A 616 -18.00 5.47 -7.95
C LEU A 616 -19.19 5.03 -7.10
N GLU A 617 -19.94 4.02 -7.54
CA GLU A 617 -21.06 3.47 -6.76
C GLU A 617 -20.58 2.90 -5.41
N LEU A 618 -19.45 2.18 -5.42
CA LEU A 618 -18.85 1.65 -4.19
C LEU A 618 -18.36 2.76 -3.25
N ASP A 619 -17.77 3.83 -3.79
CA ASP A 619 -17.32 4.96 -2.97
C ASP A 619 -18.51 5.72 -2.37
N ALA A 620 -19.55 6.02 -3.17
CA ALA A 620 -20.78 6.65 -2.68
C ALA A 620 -21.42 5.84 -1.53
N ARG A 621 -21.55 4.51 -1.68
CA ARG A 621 -22.05 3.62 -0.61
C ARG A 621 -21.15 3.63 0.63
N SER A 622 -19.83 3.76 0.46
CA SER A 622 -18.85 3.87 1.55
C SER A 622 -18.98 5.20 2.31
N GLN A 623 -19.14 6.31 1.58
CA GLN A 623 -19.40 7.63 2.14
C GLN A 623 -20.74 7.65 2.90
N GLU A 624 -21.82 7.12 2.33
CA GLU A 624 -23.13 6.99 2.99
C GLU A 624 -23.08 6.13 4.26
N ALA A 625 -22.34 5.02 4.25
CA ALA A 625 -22.15 4.17 5.42
C ALA A 625 -21.35 4.90 6.52
N SER A 626 -20.33 5.66 6.12
CA SER A 626 -19.51 6.48 7.02
C SER A 626 -20.32 7.63 7.64
N ALA A 627 -21.13 8.33 6.84
CA ALA A 627 -22.03 9.38 7.31
C ALA A 627 -23.07 8.85 8.30
N ARG A 628 -23.73 7.72 7.97
CA ARG A 628 -24.66 7.04 8.89
C ARG A 628 -23.97 6.60 10.19
N SER A 629 -22.72 6.13 10.12
CA SER A 629 -21.95 5.77 11.33
C SER A 629 -21.63 6.97 12.21
N ARG A 630 -21.33 8.16 11.62
CA ARG A 630 -21.17 9.41 12.38
C ARG A 630 -22.48 9.84 13.06
N VAL A 631 -23.59 9.90 12.30
CA VAL A 631 -24.91 10.25 12.84
C VAL A 631 -25.32 9.30 13.97
N ALA A 632 -25.23 7.98 13.77
CA ALA A 632 -25.60 7.00 14.78
C ALA A 632 -24.75 7.11 16.07
N ARG A 633 -23.47 7.50 15.95
CA ARG A 633 -22.59 7.79 17.10
C ARG A 633 -23.08 9.00 17.88
N ASP A 634 -23.42 10.08 17.17
CA ASP A 634 -23.91 11.33 17.78
C ASP A 634 -25.33 11.23 18.34
N GLU A 635 -26.16 10.34 17.80
CA GLU A 635 -27.46 9.99 18.37
C GLU A 635 -27.34 9.11 19.62
N ALA A 636 -26.34 8.22 19.67
CA ALA A 636 -26.09 7.32 20.80
C ALA A 636 -25.42 7.99 22.02
N ARG A 637 -24.99 9.26 21.90
CA ARG A 637 -24.39 10.00 23.03
C ARG A 637 -25.41 10.29 24.13
N LEU A 638 -24.91 10.43 25.35
CA LEU A 638 -25.72 10.90 26.48
C LEU A 638 -25.96 12.40 26.31
N ARG A 639 -27.21 12.79 26.06
CA ARG A 639 -27.59 14.21 25.92
C ARG A 639 -27.60 14.90 27.27
N ASP A 640 -27.30 16.20 27.26
CA ASP A 640 -27.36 17.09 28.43
C ASP A 640 -26.45 16.68 29.60
N VAL A 641 -25.43 15.84 29.34
CA VAL A 641 -24.38 15.47 30.30
C VAL A 641 -23.14 16.34 30.06
N ALA A 642 -22.98 17.36 30.89
CA ALA A 642 -21.80 18.22 30.92
C ALA A 642 -20.54 17.47 31.43
N PRO A 643 -19.33 18.00 31.20
CA PRO A 643 -18.09 17.51 31.82
C PRO A 643 -18.20 17.46 33.35
N SER A 644 -17.54 16.47 33.98
CA SER A 644 -17.64 16.23 35.43
C SER A 644 -16.92 17.29 36.28
N LEU A 645 -16.02 18.06 35.68
CA LEU A 645 -15.16 19.06 36.32
C LEU A 645 -15.20 20.39 35.54
N PRO A 646 -14.79 21.53 36.15
CA PRO A 646 -14.59 22.76 35.41
C PRO A 646 -13.39 22.65 34.45
N ALA A 647 -13.36 23.49 33.42
CA ALA A 647 -12.43 23.40 32.28
C ALA A 647 -10.95 23.37 32.72
N GLU A 648 -10.60 24.14 33.74
CA GLU A 648 -9.24 24.27 34.30
C GLU A 648 -8.72 22.97 34.92
N ALA A 649 -9.60 22.03 35.29
CA ALA A 649 -9.19 20.75 35.85
C ALA A 649 -8.61 19.79 34.80
N TYR A 650 -8.97 19.97 33.53
CA TYR A 650 -8.47 19.20 32.39
C TYR A 650 -7.18 19.80 31.80
N VAL A 651 -6.87 21.06 32.11
CA VAL A 651 -5.63 21.74 31.71
C VAL A 651 -4.42 21.03 32.32
N GLY A 652 -3.35 20.89 31.54
CA GLY A 652 -2.09 20.29 31.98
C GLY A 652 -1.29 19.62 30.87
N LEU A 653 -0.14 19.07 31.28
CA LEU A 653 0.72 18.22 30.46
C LEU A 653 0.35 16.75 30.69
N TYR A 654 0.27 15.97 29.62
CA TYR A 654 0.03 14.53 29.67
C TYR A 654 1.07 13.80 28.82
N ARG A 655 1.52 12.61 29.25
CA ARG A 655 2.65 11.89 28.64
C ARG A 655 2.34 10.43 28.37
N ASP A 656 2.80 9.97 27.21
CA ASP A 656 2.90 8.56 26.82
C ASP A 656 4.34 8.26 26.37
N ASP A 657 4.81 7.03 26.55
CA ASP A 657 6.19 6.69 26.19
C ASP A 657 6.38 6.45 24.67
N LEU A 658 5.33 6.05 23.94
CA LEU A 658 5.36 5.90 22.49
C LEU A 658 5.13 7.24 21.78
N PHE A 659 4.12 7.99 22.16
CA PHE A 659 3.72 9.25 21.51
C PHE A 659 4.35 10.50 22.13
N GLY A 660 4.94 10.43 23.32
CA GLY A 660 5.52 11.60 24.00
C GLY A 660 4.46 12.45 24.71
N ASP A 661 4.63 13.77 24.67
CA ASP A 661 3.79 14.69 25.43
C ASP A 661 2.67 15.29 24.58
N ILE A 662 1.44 15.36 25.13
CA ILE A 662 0.39 16.29 24.69
C ILE A 662 0.17 17.34 25.79
N ARG A 663 -0.20 18.55 25.38
CA ARG A 663 -0.48 19.66 26.28
C ARG A 663 -1.89 20.16 26.04
N ILE A 664 -2.66 20.34 27.11
CA ILE A 664 -4.04 20.83 27.05
C ILE A 664 -4.09 22.16 27.78
N ASP A 665 -4.42 23.21 27.04
CA ASP A 665 -4.54 24.59 27.51
C ASP A 665 -6.01 24.98 27.69
N ALA A 666 -6.24 25.98 28.55
CA ALA A 666 -7.50 26.70 28.56
C ALA A 666 -7.72 27.40 27.20
N GLY A 667 -8.97 27.56 26.78
CA GLY A 667 -9.28 28.40 25.63
C GLY A 667 -9.00 29.89 25.92
N ASP A 668 -8.86 30.70 24.88
CA ASP A 668 -8.54 32.14 24.96
C ASP A 668 -9.56 32.96 25.77
N ALA A 669 -10.78 32.45 25.94
CA ALA A 669 -11.85 33.03 26.76
C ALA A 669 -12.68 31.93 27.47
N PRO A 670 -13.43 32.25 28.55
CA PRO A 670 -14.15 31.25 29.35
C PRO A 670 -15.13 30.34 28.58
N ASP A 671 -15.71 30.84 27.48
CA ASP A 671 -16.67 30.11 26.64
C ASP A 671 -16.03 29.44 25.39
N THR A 672 -14.70 29.47 25.26
CA THR A 672 -13.97 28.85 24.14
C THR A 672 -13.51 27.42 24.48
N PRO A 673 -13.40 26.51 23.49
CA PRO A 673 -12.94 25.14 23.72
C PRO A 673 -11.52 25.11 24.30
N LEU A 674 -11.20 24.05 25.06
CA LEU A 674 -9.82 23.77 25.46
C LEU A 674 -8.98 23.50 24.20
N THR A 675 -7.73 23.93 24.17
CA THR A 675 -6.83 23.64 23.03
C THR A 675 -5.91 22.47 23.36
N LEU A 676 -5.90 21.44 22.50
CA LEU A 676 -4.90 20.37 22.53
C LEU A 676 -3.74 20.74 21.60
N HIS A 677 -2.52 20.64 22.10
CA HIS A 677 -1.28 20.77 21.32
C HIS A 677 -0.51 19.45 21.38
N TYR A 678 -0.15 18.91 20.21
CA TYR A 678 0.69 17.72 20.09
C TYR A 678 1.97 17.98 19.29
N SER A 679 1.85 18.68 18.16
CA SER A 679 3.01 19.16 17.38
C SER A 679 2.64 20.43 16.62
N ALA A 680 3.62 21.07 15.97
CA ALA A 680 3.41 22.33 15.25
C ALA A 680 2.36 22.25 14.11
N GLU A 681 2.10 21.05 13.57
CA GLU A 681 1.04 20.82 12.57
C GLU A 681 -0.24 20.18 13.16
N TYR A 682 -0.24 19.82 14.45
CA TYR A 682 -1.32 19.10 15.12
C TYR A 682 -1.73 19.80 16.42
N GLU A 683 -2.54 20.83 16.23
CA GLU A 683 -3.39 21.43 17.26
C GLU A 683 -4.86 21.11 17.00
N ALA A 684 -5.66 21.03 18.06
CA ALA A 684 -7.09 20.76 17.97
C ALA A 684 -7.91 21.51 19.02
N ASP A 685 -9.13 21.84 18.66
CA ASP A 685 -10.15 22.37 19.56
C ASP A 685 -10.92 21.21 20.21
N LEU A 686 -11.01 21.21 21.54
CA LEU A 686 -11.70 20.19 22.33
C LEU A 686 -13.10 20.67 22.71
N HIS A 687 -14.11 20.18 22.00
CA HIS A 687 -15.51 20.49 22.26
C HIS A 687 -16.15 19.41 23.16
N PRO A 688 -16.80 19.77 24.29
CA PRO A 688 -17.54 18.81 25.11
C PRO A 688 -18.56 18.01 24.29
N TRP A 689 -18.52 16.67 24.36
CA TRP A 689 -19.43 15.82 23.58
C TRP A 689 -20.49 15.14 24.45
N HIS A 690 -20.06 14.45 25.52
CA HIS A 690 -20.87 14.03 26.66
C HIS A 690 -19.97 13.57 27.82
N GLY A 691 -20.28 14.01 29.06
CA GLY A 691 -19.43 13.72 30.22
C GLY A 691 -17.99 14.16 30.01
N ASP A 692 -17.04 13.33 30.43
CA ASP A 692 -15.60 13.58 30.30
C ASP A 692 -15.01 13.25 28.91
N THR A 693 -15.87 13.04 27.91
CA THR A 693 -15.46 12.83 26.50
C THR A 693 -15.65 14.10 25.68
N PHE A 694 -14.58 14.48 24.99
CA PHE A 694 -14.49 15.65 24.12
C PHE A 694 -14.30 15.20 22.67
N ARG A 695 -14.94 15.91 21.75
CA ARG A 695 -14.65 15.85 20.31
C ARG A 695 -13.41 16.69 20.04
N VAL A 696 -12.42 16.09 19.40
CA VAL A 696 -11.15 16.70 19.02
C VAL A 696 -11.28 17.12 17.56
N VAL A 697 -11.36 18.42 17.28
CA VAL A 697 -11.42 18.95 15.92
C VAL A 697 -10.06 19.51 15.55
N TRP A 698 -9.34 18.84 14.64
CA TRP A 698 -7.99 19.25 14.25
C TRP A 698 -8.05 20.54 13.44
N ARG A 699 -7.26 21.55 13.85
CA ARG A 699 -7.14 22.84 13.12
C ARG A 699 -6.48 22.68 11.74
N ARG A 700 -5.79 21.56 11.51
CA ARG A 700 -5.19 21.20 10.22
C ARG A 700 -6.27 20.82 9.18
N PRO A 701 -6.33 21.50 8.02
CA PRO A 701 -7.26 21.15 6.94
C PRO A 701 -7.17 19.68 6.53
N GLY A 702 -8.33 19.02 6.42
CA GLY A 702 -8.47 17.61 6.05
C GLY A 702 -8.10 16.58 7.12
N ALA A 703 -7.49 16.96 8.25
CA ALA A 703 -7.17 16.03 9.34
C ALA A 703 -8.42 15.50 10.08
N GLY A 704 -9.54 16.21 9.95
CA GLY A 704 -10.85 15.77 10.44
C GLY A 704 -11.01 15.85 11.96
N GLU A 705 -11.71 14.87 12.52
CA GLU A 705 -12.06 14.82 13.94
C GLU A 705 -11.75 13.45 14.55
N THR A 706 -11.44 13.45 15.85
CA THR A 706 -11.33 12.24 16.69
C THR A 706 -11.96 12.52 18.06
N PHE A 707 -11.78 11.63 19.04
CA PHE A 707 -12.30 11.77 20.39
C PHE A 707 -11.18 11.66 21.43
N LEU A 708 -11.32 12.42 22.52
CA LEU A 708 -10.46 12.34 23.69
C LEU A 708 -11.34 12.11 24.92
N THR A 709 -11.04 11.08 25.71
CA THR A 709 -11.77 10.76 26.95
C THR A 709 -10.86 10.94 28.16
N PHE A 710 -11.23 11.84 29.06
CA PHE A 710 -10.51 11.98 30.33
C PHE A 710 -10.95 10.92 31.33
N ARG A 711 -10.01 10.46 32.17
CA ARG A 711 -10.31 9.59 33.31
C ARG A 711 -9.97 10.29 34.62
N ILE A 712 -10.94 10.26 35.53
CA ILE A 712 -10.88 10.91 36.84
C ILE A 712 -10.67 9.86 37.92
N ASP A 713 -9.82 10.14 38.91
CA ASP A 713 -9.56 9.26 40.06
C ASP A 713 -10.62 9.39 41.17
N LEU A 714 -10.53 8.51 42.17
CA LEU A 714 -11.42 8.51 43.35
C LEU A 714 -11.32 9.79 44.22
N ARG A 715 -10.43 10.74 43.89
CA ARG A 715 -10.25 12.03 44.55
C ARG A 715 -10.74 13.21 43.70
N GLY A 716 -11.39 12.94 42.56
CA GLY A 716 -11.91 13.97 41.65
C GLY A 716 -10.84 14.64 40.79
N ARG A 717 -9.68 14.00 40.57
CA ARG A 717 -8.58 14.55 39.76
C ARG A 717 -8.46 13.82 38.43
N VAL A 718 -8.28 14.56 37.34
CA VAL A 718 -7.92 13.96 36.05
C VAL A 718 -6.56 13.26 36.18
N VAL A 719 -6.45 12.03 35.65
CA VAL A 719 -5.22 11.22 35.70
C VAL A 719 -4.79 10.67 34.34
N LEU A 720 -5.71 10.51 33.38
CA LEU A 720 -5.43 10.08 32.01
C LEU A 720 -6.22 10.92 31.01
N ALA A 721 -5.66 11.10 29.82
CA ALA A 721 -6.33 11.56 28.61
C ALA A 721 -6.17 10.49 27.51
N ASP A 722 -7.25 9.79 27.19
CA ASP A 722 -7.29 8.71 26.20
C ASP A 722 -7.70 9.27 24.84
N LEU A 723 -6.74 9.42 23.92
CA LEU A 723 -6.92 10.06 22.61
C LEU A 723 -7.02 9.00 21.52
N ASP A 724 -8.18 8.89 20.89
CA ASP A 724 -8.48 7.84 19.90
C ASP A 724 -7.59 7.96 18.66
N GLY A 725 -7.03 6.81 18.26
CA GLY A 725 -5.97 6.69 17.25
C GLY A 725 -4.54 6.97 17.75
N PHE A 726 -4.35 7.34 19.03
CA PHE A 726 -3.05 7.62 19.64
C PHE A 726 -2.79 6.66 20.81
N ALA A 727 -2.89 7.15 22.06
CA ALA A 727 -2.61 6.43 23.29
C ALA A 727 -3.35 7.06 24.49
N ALA A 728 -3.24 6.41 25.66
CA ALA A 728 -3.73 6.92 26.93
C ALA A 728 -2.62 7.67 27.69
N PHE A 729 -2.57 8.98 27.53
CA PHE A 729 -1.54 9.84 28.09
C PHE A 729 -1.76 10.07 29.60
N VAL A 730 -0.71 9.89 30.40
CA VAL A 730 -0.72 10.06 31.87
C VAL A 730 -0.52 11.52 32.24
N ARG A 731 -1.42 12.09 33.05
CA ARG A 731 -1.32 13.47 33.53
C ARG A 731 -0.05 13.65 34.37
N GLN A 732 0.76 14.65 34.02
CA GLN A 732 1.98 14.99 34.76
C GLN A 732 1.65 15.88 35.99
N PRO A 733 2.56 15.95 36.99
CA PRO A 733 2.35 16.69 38.24
C PRO A 733 2.11 18.19 38.07
#